data_AF-A0A816RUR0-F1
#
_entry.id   AF-A0A816RUR0-F1
#
_cell.length_a   1.000
_cell.length_b   1.000
_cell.length_c   1.000
_cell.angle_alpha   90.00
_cell.angle_beta   90.00
_cell.angle_gamma   90.00
#
_symmetry.space_group_name_H-M   'P 1'
#
loop_
_entity.id
_entity.type
_entity.pdbx_description
1 polymer ?
#
loop_
_entity_poly.entity_id
_entity_poly.type
_entity_poly.pdbx_seq_one_letter_code
_entity_poly.pdbx_strand_id
1 'polypeptide(L)'
;MNLVIFALFSPLAASVVNSSTIANSVYPWLILPSTPELPQPQTGKYASINNIQIWYNIYGPSCGVTILFLHGGFGNSDYWGFQVQALKSSYQCIVMDSRGQGRSTSSSSNITYDLMATDVIGLLNYLGITQAYVVGWSDGAIIGLNLAMNYSNRLIALFAFAANYNTSGAKDISLSSVFTAYLARSQIEYEQLNPINDYQSLYNNLTTMWSALPNWNQTDFAKIPSSIYVWIVDGDHEEAIYRDQPDTMTLWIPQSGELILPRTSHFAFLQDPDTFIAALERFMTQATSYYINQLIVNNSLYSSSSRDFYKNQLEFIDSLETMLLPHADGENAGTSGLKRRDRIITILTTVSLIINIILVIIKAVGAVISNSLSIISSVVDSVVDLLSSIILMWTARQIKKKNIYKYPTGRARLEPAAIIILSVIMCAASVQVIFESVQTFADDIEYFTKPYNQTSCKKLPDLDMSIVPIVVMVLTIVSKAVLFLLSYRIDNPTMSALAEDNRNDVASNIVALVCGLIGSYALKKKIRQEAIVVDPIGAFLISMYVITAWIRQACRQVRHLTGVTAEPSFLQLITHLAYNFRPDVVTKIDTVRAFHSGTKFLVEVDIGLPSSMPLAIAHDIGEQLQREIEKLDNVERAFVHLDFEFTHGPTDEHKTG
;
A
#
# COMPACT_ATOMS: atom_id res chain seq x y z
N MET A 1 -9.79 32.09 70.90
CA MET A 1 -8.50 31.66 71.49
C MET A 1 -7.89 30.65 70.53
N ASN A 2 -6.60 30.80 70.23
CA ASN A 2 -5.87 30.06 69.17
C ASN A 2 -5.67 28.56 69.57
N LEU A 3 -5.74 27.55 68.68
CA LEU A 3 -4.89 27.19 67.51
C LEU A 3 -3.52 26.60 67.95
N VAL A 4 -3.15 25.39 67.47
CA VAL A 4 -1.80 24.75 67.29
C VAL A 4 -1.98 23.20 67.19
N ILE A 5 -1.44 22.36 66.28
CA ILE A 5 -0.13 22.23 65.55
C ILE A 5 0.90 21.35 66.35
N PHE A 6 1.71 20.41 65.82
CA PHE A 6 2.19 20.11 64.44
C PHE A 6 2.08 18.60 64.05
N ALA A 7 3.16 17.94 63.57
CA ALA A 7 3.21 16.57 63.01
C ALA A 7 4.62 15.90 63.19
N LEU A 8 4.81 14.72 62.56
CA LEU A 8 6.07 13.96 62.27
C LEU A 8 6.61 12.98 63.34
N PHE A 9 6.60 11.68 63.02
CA PHE A 9 7.80 10.87 62.68
C PHE A 9 7.38 9.51 62.06
N SER A 10 8.29 8.87 61.31
CA SER A 10 8.14 7.62 60.53
C SER A 10 9.44 6.79 60.69
N PRO A 11 9.61 5.55 60.19
CA PRO A 11 8.66 4.51 59.73
C PRO A 11 8.82 3.17 60.50
N LEU A 12 7.95 2.18 60.26
CA LEU A 12 8.35 0.77 60.33
C LEU A 12 7.53 -0.11 59.38
N ALA A 13 8.20 -1.09 58.76
CA ALA A 13 7.71 -1.83 57.60
C ALA A 13 6.94 -3.11 57.96
N ALA A 14 5.87 -3.39 57.20
CA ALA A 14 5.31 -4.72 56.99
C ALA A 14 4.30 -4.73 55.82
N SER A 15 4.76 -4.58 54.59
CA SER A 15 3.93 -4.85 53.39
C SER A 15 4.30 -6.21 52.82
N VAL A 16 3.29 -7.10 52.74
CA VAL A 16 3.38 -8.46 52.22
C VAL A 16 4.10 -8.47 50.86
N VAL A 17 5.23 -9.18 50.79
CA VAL A 17 5.88 -9.50 49.51
C VAL A 17 5.06 -10.59 48.85
N ASN A 18 4.09 -10.19 48.03
CA ASN A 18 3.63 -11.06 46.95
C ASN A 18 4.84 -11.26 46.02
N SER A 19 5.34 -12.49 45.96
CA SER A 19 6.40 -12.89 45.05
C SER A 19 5.87 -12.92 43.61
N SER A 20 5.67 -11.75 43.03
CA SER A 20 5.76 -11.61 41.57
C SER A 20 7.19 -11.96 41.19
N THR A 21 7.39 -13.22 40.79
CA THR A 21 8.61 -13.65 40.12
C THR A 21 8.88 -12.67 39.00
N ILE A 22 10.02 -11.97 39.07
CA ILE A 22 10.60 -11.33 37.90
C ILE A 22 10.85 -12.48 36.93
N ALA A 23 9.96 -12.66 35.96
CA ALA A 23 10.22 -13.55 34.86
C ALA A 23 11.41 -12.95 34.11
N ASN A 24 12.59 -13.56 34.28
CA ASN A 24 13.74 -13.23 33.45
C ASN A 24 13.26 -13.37 32.00
N SER A 25 13.24 -12.25 31.27
CA SER A 25 12.83 -12.22 29.88
C SER A 25 13.91 -12.90 29.04
N VAL A 26 13.88 -14.23 29.01
CA VAL A 26 14.72 -15.03 28.11
C VAL A 26 14.29 -14.66 26.70
N TYR A 27 15.20 -14.07 25.94
CA TYR A 27 14.93 -13.63 24.57
C TYR A 27 14.56 -14.86 23.70
N PRO A 28 13.58 -14.78 22.78
CA PRO A 28 13.11 -15.95 22.02
C PRO A 28 14.23 -16.69 21.26
N TRP A 29 15.16 -15.93 20.67
CA TRP A 29 16.33 -16.45 19.96
C TRP A 29 17.36 -17.17 20.85
N LEU A 30 17.25 -17.08 22.18
CA LEU A 30 18.09 -17.83 23.14
C LEU A 30 17.42 -19.12 23.63
N ILE A 31 16.23 -19.45 23.12
CA ILE A 31 15.48 -20.67 23.46
C ILE A 31 15.62 -21.64 22.30
N LEU A 32 15.87 -22.92 22.62
CA LEU A 32 15.71 -24.03 21.68
C LEU A 32 14.44 -24.80 22.05
N PRO A 33 13.30 -24.57 21.35
CA PRO A 33 12.07 -25.33 21.58
C PRO A 33 12.29 -26.82 21.28
N SER A 34 11.50 -27.69 21.94
CA SER A 34 11.54 -29.13 21.71
C SER A 34 11.30 -29.48 20.25
N THR A 35 11.99 -30.51 19.75
CA THR A 35 11.73 -31.08 18.42
C THR A 35 10.25 -31.50 18.33
N PRO A 36 9.49 -31.02 17.33
CA PRO A 36 8.09 -31.33 17.20
C PRO A 36 7.88 -32.76 16.68
N GLU A 37 6.73 -33.35 16.97
CA GLU A 37 6.35 -34.62 16.37
C GLU A 37 5.83 -34.42 14.95
N LEU A 38 6.24 -35.28 14.02
CA LEU A 38 5.59 -35.37 12.71
C LEU A 38 4.16 -35.92 12.86
N PRO A 39 3.20 -35.42 12.07
CA PRO A 39 1.85 -36.00 12.04
C PRO A 39 1.87 -37.44 11.53
N GLN A 40 0.75 -38.16 11.67
CA GLN A 40 0.61 -39.50 11.12
C GLN A 40 0.83 -39.50 9.58
N PRO A 41 1.82 -40.25 9.05
CA PRO A 41 2.14 -40.25 7.63
C PRO A 41 1.18 -41.10 6.81
N GLN A 42 1.02 -40.76 5.53
CA GLN A 42 0.33 -41.65 4.58
C GLN A 42 1.20 -42.87 4.24
N THR A 43 2.51 -42.65 4.15
CA THR A 43 3.53 -43.69 4.07
C THR A 43 4.77 -43.23 4.79
N GLY A 44 5.34 -44.09 5.65
CA GLY A 44 6.74 -43.99 6.05
C GLY A 44 7.52 -45.18 5.52
N LYS A 45 8.59 -44.90 4.77
CA LYS A 45 9.31 -45.90 3.97
C LYS A 45 10.79 -45.58 3.89
N TYR A 46 11.56 -46.62 3.57
CA TYR A 46 12.93 -46.50 3.11
C TYR A 46 12.96 -46.61 1.59
N ALA A 47 13.79 -45.79 0.94
CA ALA A 47 14.14 -45.90 -0.47
C ALA A 47 15.62 -46.25 -0.60
N SER A 48 15.92 -47.31 -1.35
CA SER A 48 17.30 -47.71 -1.65
C SER A 48 17.89 -46.83 -2.74
N ILE A 49 18.71 -45.85 -2.36
CA ILE A 49 19.25 -44.80 -3.21
C ILE A 49 20.76 -44.71 -2.97
N ASN A 50 21.57 -44.63 -4.03
CA ASN A 50 23.03 -44.40 -3.95
C ASN A 50 23.75 -45.27 -2.89
N ASN A 51 23.39 -46.56 -2.85
CA ASN A 51 23.87 -47.60 -1.93
C ASN A 51 23.58 -47.37 -0.42
N ILE A 52 22.60 -46.54 -0.09
CA ILE A 52 22.06 -46.34 1.26
C ILE A 52 20.53 -46.49 1.28
N GLN A 53 19.97 -46.66 2.47
CA GLN A 53 18.53 -46.53 2.71
C GLN A 53 18.25 -45.09 3.18
N ILE A 54 17.62 -44.30 2.32
CA ILE A 54 17.08 -42.99 2.67
C ILE A 54 15.70 -43.19 3.27
N TRP A 55 15.50 -42.70 4.49
CA TRP A 55 14.18 -42.62 5.12
C TRP A 55 13.43 -41.39 4.62
N TYR A 56 12.13 -41.55 4.36
CA TYR A 56 11.24 -40.45 4.01
C TYR A 56 9.77 -40.72 4.43
N ASN A 57 9.03 -39.64 4.65
CA ASN A 57 7.57 -39.66 4.84
C ASN A 57 6.88 -38.73 3.83
N ILE A 58 5.63 -39.04 3.49
CA ILE A 58 4.76 -38.22 2.64
C ILE A 58 3.46 -37.89 3.40
N TYR A 59 3.03 -36.64 3.28
CA TYR A 59 1.80 -36.09 3.84
C TYR A 59 1.03 -35.27 2.80
N GLY A 60 -0.28 -35.14 2.98
CA GLY A 60 -1.14 -34.33 2.11
C GLY A 60 -1.56 -34.99 0.80
N PRO A 61 -2.22 -34.29 -0.12
CA PRO A 61 -2.82 -34.89 -1.30
C PRO A 61 -1.80 -35.59 -2.21
N SER A 62 -2.15 -36.79 -2.71
CA SER A 62 -1.27 -37.57 -3.61
C SER A 62 -1.09 -36.94 -5.00
N CYS A 63 -1.93 -35.98 -5.36
CA CYS A 63 -1.94 -35.29 -6.66
C CYS A 63 -1.92 -33.76 -6.47
N GLY A 64 -1.09 -33.27 -5.55
CA GLY A 64 -0.89 -31.84 -5.27
C GLY A 64 0.49 -31.35 -5.68
N VAL A 65 0.73 -30.05 -5.48
CA VAL A 65 2.06 -29.43 -5.58
C VAL A 65 2.96 -29.98 -4.47
N THR A 66 4.14 -30.48 -4.83
CA THR A 66 5.09 -31.08 -3.89
C THR A 66 5.98 -30.02 -3.24
N ILE A 67 6.12 -30.10 -1.90
CA ILE A 67 7.17 -29.42 -1.12
C ILE A 67 8.08 -30.50 -0.53
N LEU A 68 9.38 -30.41 -0.79
CA LEU A 68 10.42 -31.22 -0.17
C LEU A 68 11.14 -30.41 0.91
N PHE A 69 11.13 -30.92 2.14
CA PHE A 69 11.84 -30.32 3.28
C PHE A 69 13.17 -31.03 3.54
N LEU A 70 14.24 -30.24 3.69
CA LEU A 70 15.61 -30.71 3.94
C LEU A 70 16.12 -30.10 5.26
N HIS A 71 16.41 -30.96 6.24
CA HIS A 71 16.88 -30.53 7.57
C HIS A 71 18.37 -30.15 7.60
N GLY A 72 18.78 -29.43 8.66
CA GLY A 72 20.17 -29.05 8.92
C GLY A 72 21.04 -30.20 9.43
N GLY A 73 22.37 -30.01 9.39
CA GLY A 73 23.34 -31.05 9.75
C GLY A 73 23.18 -31.53 11.19
N PHE A 74 23.42 -32.83 11.42
CA PHE A 74 23.10 -33.61 12.63
C PHE A 74 21.61 -33.81 12.93
N GLY A 75 20.73 -33.02 12.33
CA GLY A 75 19.30 -33.08 12.59
C GLY A 75 18.61 -34.28 11.96
N ASN A 76 17.29 -34.19 11.92
CA ASN A 76 16.42 -35.14 11.22
C ASN A 76 15.14 -34.42 10.76
N SER A 77 14.32 -35.11 9.99
CA SER A 77 13.05 -34.64 9.44
C SER A 77 11.99 -34.21 10.47
N ASP A 78 12.06 -34.65 11.72
CA ASP A 78 11.04 -34.34 12.74
C ASP A 78 10.99 -32.84 13.05
N TYR A 79 12.11 -32.15 12.84
CA TYR A 79 12.26 -30.69 12.97
C TYR A 79 11.24 -29.89 12.14
N TRP A 80 10.71 -30.47 11.06
CA TRP A 80 9.69 -29.86 10.21
C TRP A 80 8.24 -30.11 10.66
N GLY A 81 8.02 -30.73 11.83
CA GLY A 81 6.71 -31.13 12.33
C GLY A 81 5.65 -30.02 12.29
N PHE A 82 5.99 -28.79 12.70
CA PHE A 82 5.07 -27.64 12.65
C PHE A 82 4.71 -27.26 11.21
N GLN A 83 5.70 -27.12 10.33
CA GLN A 83 5.50 -26.69 8.94
C GLN A 83 4.72 -27.75 8.14
N VAL A 84 5.04 -29.04 8.33
CA VAL A 84 4.30 -30.16 7.73
C VAL A 84 2.86 -30.20 8.25
N GLN A 85 2.64 -30.01 9.55
CA GLN A 85 1.31 -30.03 10.15
C GLN A 85 0.40 -28.94 9.57
N ALA A 86 0.93 -27.73 9.32
CA ALA A 86 0.20 -26.63 8.71
C ALA A 86 -0.05 -26.82 7.20
N LEU A 87 0.99 -27.21 6.44
CA LEU A 87 0.94 -27.17 4.97
C LEU A 87 0.34 -28.41 4.31
N LYS A 88 0.27 -29.55 5.01
CA LYS A 88 -0.21 -30.84 4.43
C LYS A 88 -1.67 -30.85 3.96
N SER A 89 -2.50 -29.89 4.34
CA SER A 89 -3.87 -29.77 3.84
C SER A 89 -3.91 -29.30 2.38
N SER A 90 -2.96 -28.45 2.00
CA SER A 90 -2.90 -27.76 0.71
C SER A 90 -1.83 -28.32 -0.22
N TYR A 91 -0.74 -28.88 0.33
CA TYR A 91 0.44 -29.33 -0.40
C TYR A 91 0.79 -30.79 -0.10
N GLN A 92 1.46 -31.44 -1.05
CA GLN A 92 2.11 -32.71 -0.80
C GLN A 92 3.46 -32.44 -0.11
N CYS A 93 3.49 -32.57 1.22
CA CYS A 93 4.70 -32.37 2.00
C CYS A 93 5.50 -33.68 2.06
N ILE A 94 6.78 -33.61 1.66
CA ILE A 94 7.73 -34.71 1.74
C ILE A 94 8.87 -34.26 2.66
N VAL A 95 9.19 -35.12 3.62
CA VAL A 95 10.36 -34.95 4.49
C VAL A 95 11.28 -36.13 4.27
N MET A 96 12.59 -35.91 4.33
CA MET A 96 13.60 -36.96 4.26
C MET A 96 14.68 -36.76 5.31
N ASP A 97 15.28 -37.85 5.75
CA ASP A 97 16.49 -37.80 6.56
C ASP A 97 17.72 -37.86 5.65
N SER A 98 18.63 -36.89 5.77
CA SER A 98 19.86 -36.81 4.99
C SER A 98 20.78 -38.02 5.22
N ARG A 99 21.67 -38.30 4.26
CA ARG A 99 22.64 -39.40 4.30
C ARG A 99 23.30 -39.56 5.68
N GLY A 100 23.16 -40.74 6.27
CA GLY A 100 23.75 -41.08 7.56
C GLY A 100 23.22 -40.31 8.77
N GLN A 101 22.19 -39.48 8.61
CA GLN A 101 21.55 -38.67 9.67
C GLN A 101 20.13 -39.18 9.93
N GLY A 102 19.54 -38.78 11.06
CA GLY A 102 18.23 -39.29 11.49
C GLY A 102 18.12 -40.81 11.38
N ARG A 103 17.12 -41.29 10.62
CA ARG A 103 16.83 -42.70 10.37
C ARG A 103 17.56 -43.28 9.15
N SER A 104 18.18 -42.43 8.31
CA SER A 104 18.87 -42.85 7.09
C SER A 104 20.22 -43.52 7.37
N THR A 105 20.56 -44.55 6.58
CA THR A 105 21.86 -45.22 6.72
C THR A 105 23.00 -44.41 6.10
N SER A 106 24.24 -44.63 6.57
CA SER A 106 25.45 -44.09 5.93
C SER A 106 26.10 -45.11 4.99
N SER A 107 27.17 -44.69 4.32
CA SER A 107 28.02 -45.46 3.41
C SER A 107 29.50 -45.25 3.78
N SER A 108 30.43 -46.03 3.22
CA SER A 108 31.87 -45.80 3.40
C SER A 108 32.42 -44.59 2.63
N SER A 109 31.60 -43.90 1.84
CA SER A 109 31.99 -42.65 1.14
C SER A 109 31.88 -41.44 2.06
N ASN A 110 32.85 -40.53 1.98
CA ASN A 110 32.82 -39.23 2.66
C ASN A 110 31.56 -38.44 2.27
N ILE A 111 30.93 -37.78 3.23
CA ILE A 111 29.74 -36.95 3.02
C ILE A 111 30.14 -35.61 2.38
N THR A 112 29.43 -35.21 1.33
CA THR A 112 29.53 -33.88 0.69
C THR A 112 28.14 -33.38 0.29
N TYR A 113 27.98 -32.06 0.11
CA TYR A 113 26.73 -31.49 -0.38
C TYR A 113 26.35 -31.98 -1.79
N ASP A 114 27.32 -32.22 -2.67
CA ASP A 114 27.06 -32.81 -3.99
C ASP A 114 26.48 -34.23 -3.87
N LEU A 115 27.04 -35.05 -2.97
CA LEU A 115 26.56 -36.41 -2.74
C LEU A 115 25.15 -36.40 -2.15
N MET A 116 24.87 -35.53 -1.17
CA MET A 116 23.53 -35.38 -0.61
C MET A 116 22.52 -34.80 -1.62
N ALA A 117 22.95 -33.91 -2.53
CA ALA A 117 22.12 -33.47 -3.65
C ALA A 117 21.77 -34.65 -4.60
N THR A 118 22.70 -35.56 -4.88
CA THR A 118 22.37 -36.78 -5.65
C THR A 118 21.40 -37.72 -4.92
N ASP A 119 21.35 -37.70 -3.59
CA ASP A 119 20.37 -38.45 -2.81
C ASP A 119 18.96 -37.86 -2.93
N VAL A 120 18.85 -36.53 -2.85
CA VAL A 120 17.58 -35.81 -3.12
C VAL A 120 17.07 -36.12 -4.52
N ILE A 121 17.94 -36.05 -5.53
CA ILE A 121 17.57 -36.39 -6.91
C ILE A 121 17.17 -37.87 -7.05
N GLY A 122 17.87 -38.78 -6.37
CA GLY A 122 17.51 -40.19 -6.29
C GLY A 122 16.12 -40.41 -5.68
N LEU A 123 15.77 -39.68 -4.61
CA LEU A 123 14.47 -39.78 -3.95
C LEU A 123 13.35 -39.23 -4.84
N LEU A 124 13.52 -38.06 -5.43
CA LEU A 124 12.55 -37.50 -6.37
C LEU A 124 12.32 -38.44 -7.57
N ASN A 125 13.37 -39.09 -8.08
CA ASN A 125 13.24 -40.12 -9.13
C ASN A 125 12.48 -41.35 -8.65
N TYR A 126 12.81 -41.88 -7.46
CA TYR A 126 12.15 -43.05 -6.86
C TYR A 126 10.64 -42.82 -6.64
N LEU A 127 10.25 -41.58 -6.31
CA LEU A 127 8.87 -41.18 -6.10
C LEU A 127 8.14 -40.73 -7.38
N GLY A 128 8.83 -40.67 -8.53
CA GLY A 128 8.25 -40.20 -9.80
C GLY A 128 7.96 -38.70 -9.85
N ILE A 129 8.62 -37.90 -9.01
CA ILE A 129 8.37 -36.46 -8.85
C ILE A 129 9.29 -35.68 -9.79
N THR A 130 8.72 -35.03 -10.80
CA THR A 130 9.47 -34.27 -11.80
C THR A 130 10.10 -33.01 -11.20
N GLN A 131 9.32 -32.21 -10.47
CA GLN A 131 9.76 -30.97 -9.83
C GLN A 131 9.11 -30.82 -8.45
N ALA A 132 9.80 -30.15 -7.53
CA ALA A 132 9.25 -29.79 -6.22
C ALA A 132 9.66 -28.37 -5.82
N TYR A 133 8.89 -27.75 -4.94
CA TYR A 133 9.41 -26.68 -4.08
C TYR A 133 10.39 -27.29 -3.09
N VAL A 134 11.53 -26.64 -2.88
CA VAL A 134 12.53 -27.08 -1.88
C VAL A 134 12.57 -26.07 -0.75
N VAL A 135 12.39 -26.55 0.48
CA VAL A 135 12.55 -25.79 1.71
C VAL A 135 13.72 -26.41 2.46
N GLY A 136 14.83 -25.68 2.56
CA GLY A 136 16.02 -26.14 3.23
C GLY A 136 16.34 -25.29 4.46
N TRP A 137 16.91 -25.92 5.48
CA TRP A 137 17.49 -25.26 6.65
C TRP A 137 18.96 -25.68 6.78
N SER A 138 19.87 -24.72 6.98
CA SER A 138 21.31 -24.98 7.24
C SER A 138 21.93 -25.86 6.13
N ASP A 139 22.56 -26.99 6.44
CA ASP A 139 22.99 -27.99 5.44
C ASP A 139 21.92 -28.29 4.38
N GLY A 140 20.63 -28.41 4.77
CA GLY A 140 19.51 -28.63 3.85
C GLY A 140 19.28 -27.46 2.89
N ALA A 141 19.54 -26.23 3.32
CA ALA A 141 19.51 -25.04 2.46
C ALA A 141 20.71 -25.01 1.49
N ILE A 142 21.89 -25.45 1.94
CA ILE A 142 23.10 -25.59 1.11
C ILE A 142 22.90 -26.68 0.04
N ILE A 143 22.27 -27.82 0.40
CA ILE A 143 21.82 -28.82 -0.57
C ILE A 143 20.81 -28.20 -1.55
N GLY A 144 19.85 -27.41 -1.06
CA GLY A 144 18.89 -26.68 -1.89
C GLY A 144 19.57 -25.77 -2.94
N LEU A 145 20.58 -24.99 -2.52
CA LEU A 145 21.37 -24.14 -3.41
C LEU A 145 22.16 -24.96 -4.45
N ASN A 146 22.75 -26.09 -4.03
CA ASN A 146 23.40 -27.03 -4.95
C ASN A 146 22.42 -27.53 -6.02
N LEU A 147 21.21 -27.93 -5.62
CA LEU A 147 20.16 -28.33 -6.55
C LEU A 147 19.74 -27.19 -7.48
N ALA A 148 19.64 -25.96 -7.00
CA ALA A 148 19.34 -24.79 -7.85
C ALA A 148 20.45 -24.52 -8.90
N MET A 149 21.72 -24.75 -8.57
CA MET A 149 22.85 -24.56 -9.50
C MET A 149 23.02 -25.72 -10.51
N ASN A 150 22.88 -26.96 -10.05
CA ASN A 150 23.28 -28.15 -10.82
C ASN A 150 22.10 -29.01 -11.31
N TYR A 151 20.91 -28.85 -10.72
CA TYR A 151 19.70 -29.64 -10.98
C TYR A 151 18.45 -28.78 -11.07
N SER A 152 18.58 -27.54 -11.57
CA SER A 152 17.52 -26.51 -11.61
C SER A 152 16.21 -27.00 -12.22
N ASN A 153 16.27 -27.88 -13.22
CA ASN A 153 15.10 -28.51 -13.85
C ASN A 153 14.24 -29.37 -12.90
N ARG A 154 14.71 -29.66 -11.68
CA ARG A 154 14.01 -30.42 -10.63
C ARG A 154 13.37 -29.53 -9.57
N LEU A 155 13.55 -28.22 -9.65
CA LEU A 155 13.00 -27.24 -8.73
C LEU A 155 11.86 -26.45 -9.39
N ILE A 156 10.86 -26.11 -8.57
CA ILE A 156 9.89 -25.05 -8.89
C ILE A 156 10.43 -23.73 -8.32
N ALA A 157 10.79 -23.74 -7.03
CA ALA A 157 11.46 -22.65 -6.34
C ALA A 157 12.21 -23.17 -5.10
N LEU A 158 13.12 -22.35 -4.54
CA LEU A 158 13.92 -22.66 -3.36
C LEU A 158 13.71 -21.62 -2.24
N PHE A 159 13.40 -22.09 -1.03
CA PHE A 159 13.50 -21.32 0.22
C PHE A 159 14.72 -21.83 1.00
N ALA A 160 15.81 -21.06 0.99
CA ALA A 160 17.08 -21.41 1.60
C ALA A 160 17.26 -20.64 2.92
N PHE A 161 16.94 -21.30 4.04
CA PHE A 161 17.04 -20.72 5.37
C PHE A 161 18.39 -21.02 6.05
N ALA A 162 19.06 -19.98 6.55
CA ALA A 162 20.32 -20.04 7.31
C ALA A 162 21.47 -20.78 6.59
N ALA A 163 21.70 -20.46 5.30
CA ALA A 163 22.79 -21.03 4.50
C ALA A 163 24.02 -20.12 4.43
N ASN A 164 25.22 -20.71 4.39
CA ASN A 164 26.45 -20.09 3.90
C ASN A 164 26.82 -20.60 2.50
N TYR A 165 27.59 -19.79 1.75
CA TYR A 165 28.11 -20.20 0.43
C TYR A 165 29.59 -20.59 0.46
N ASN A 166 30.33 -20.21 1.51
CA ASN A 166 31.70 -20.62 1.76
C ASN A 166 31.97 -20.94 3.25
N THR A 167 33.07 -21.62 3.56
CA THR A 167 33.38 -22.01 4.95
C THR A 167 33.71 -20.82 5.86
N SER A 168 34.22 -19.71 5.32
CA SER A 168 34.45 -18.47 6.09
C SER A 168 33.16 -17.78 6.56
N GLY A 169 32.02 -18.14 5.98
CA GLY A 169 30.70 -17.68 6.39
C GLY A 169 30.19 -18.29 7.70
N ALA A 170 30.84 -19.33 8.23
CA ALA A 170 30.45 -19.95 9.49
C ALA A 170 31.09 -19.23 10.70
N LYS A 171 30.28 -18.99 11.73
CA LYS A 171 30.68 -18.50 13.06
C LYS A 171 31.18 -19.67 13.93
N ASP A 172 31.88 -19.34 15.01
CA ASP A 172 32.21 -20.32 16.05
C ASP A 172 30.96 -20.68 16.86
N ILE A 173 30.28 -21.75 16.43
CA ILE A 173 29.08 -22.30 17.06
C ILE A 173 29.29 -22.73 18.53
N SER A 174 30.54 -22.96 18.97
CA SER A 174 30.82 -23.32 20.38
C SER A 174 30.55 -22.17 21.36
N LEU A 175 30.46 -20.94 20.84
CA LEU A 175 30.06 -19.75 21.60
C LEU A 175 28.55 -19.63 21.79
N SER A 176 27.73 -20.42 21.06
CA SER A 176 26.28 -20.44 21.21
C SER A 176 25.82 -21.54 22.16
N SER A 177 25.16 -21.14 23.25
CA SER A 177 24.47 -22.07 24.15
C SER A 177 23.30 -22.80 23.48
N VAL A 178 22.64 -22.15 22.51
CA VAL A 178 21.49 -22.71 21.78
C VAL A 178 21.97 -23.79 20.81
N PHE A 179 23.02 -23.51 20.03
CA PHE A 179 23.62 -24.47 19.11
C PHE A 179 24.29 -25.64 19.86
N THR A 180 24.92 -25.37 21.01
CA THR A 180 25.44 -26.42 21.90
C THR A 180 24.33 -27.33 22.43
N ALA A 181 23.18 -26.76 22.84
CA ALA A 181 22.02 -27.54 23.25
C ALA A 181 21.42 -28.35 22.09
N TYR A 182 21.43 -27.81 20.87
CA TYR A 182 21.02 -28.51 19.66
C TYR A 182 21.91 -29.73 19.39
N LEU A 183 23.24 -29.58 19.40
CA LEU A 183 24.16 -30.70 19.18
C LEU A 183 24.01 -31.80 20.24
N ALA A 184 23.81 -31.43 21.50
CA ALA A 184 23.55 -32.39 22.57
C ALA A 184 22.22 -33.14 22.37
N ARG A 185 21.18 -32.45 21.89
CA ARG A 185 19.89 -33.07 21.59
C ARG A 185 19.96 -33.96 20.35
N SER A 186 20.57 -33.50 19.26
CA SER A 186 20.65 -34.22 18.01
C SER A 186 21.46 -35.53 18.14
N GLN A 187 22.45 -35.58 19.03
CA GLN A 187 23.11 -36.83 19.40
C GLN A 187 22.12 -37.84 20.01
N ILE A 188 21.32 -37.42 21.00
CA ILE A 188 20.34 -38.29 21.66
C ILE A 188 19.27 -38.77 20.67
N GLU A 189 18.80 -37.87 19.80
CA GLU A 189 17.85 -38.20 18.74
C GLU A 189 18.46 -39.19 17.74
N TYR A 190 19.71 -38.99 17.33
CA TYR A 190 20.44 -39.91 16.45
C TYR A 190 20.59 -41.31 17.07
N GLU A 191 21.00 -41.40 18.35
CA GLU A 191 21.16 -42.65 19.08
C GLU A 191 19.85 -43.44 19.24
N GLN A 192 18.70 -42.75 19.21
CA GLN A 192 17.36 -43.35 19.26
C GLN A 192 16.82 -43.74 17.87
N LEU A 193 17.13 -42.96 16.84
CA LEU A 193 16.50 -43.08 15.51
C LEU A 193 17.34 -43.85 14.50
N ASN A 194 18.67 -43.82 14.58
CA ASN A 194 19.52 -44.36 13.54
C ASN A 194 19.71 -45.88 13.67
N PRO A 195 19.49 -46.68 12.60
CA PRO A 195 19.62 -48.13 12.66
C PRO A 195 21.07 -48.64 12.77
N ILE A 196 22.07 -47.82 12.45
CA ILE A 196 23.50 -48.16 12.59
C ILE A 196 24.04 -47.65 13.94
N ASN A 197 23.59 -46.46 14.36
CA ASN A 197 24.00 -45.81 15.60
C ASN A 197 25.54 -45.67 15.74
N ASP A 198 26.18 -45.06 14.73
CA ASP A 198 27.61 -44.71 14.73
C ASP A 198 27.77 -43.18 14.70
N TYR A 199 27.44 -42.55 15.83
CA TYR A 199 27.46 -41.10 15.96
C TYR A 199 28.87 -40.52 15.79
N GLN A 200 29.90 -41.23 16.25
CA GLN A 200 31.28 -40.75 16.14
C GLN A 200 31.74 -40.68 14.68
N SER A 201 31.39 -41.67 13.85
CA SER A 201 31.67 -41.64 12.42
C SER A 201 30.87 -40.54 11.71
N LEU A 202 29.59 -40.36 12.06
CA LEU A 202 28.78 -39.25 11.54
C LEU A 202 29.41 -37.89 11.89
N TYR A 203 29.74 -37.68 13.17
CA TYR A 203 30.34 -36.45 13.67
C TYR A 203 31.65 -36.12 12.96
N ASN A 204 32.53 -37.11 12.81
CA ASN A 204 33.79 -36.94 12.08
C ASN A 204 33.56 -36.58 10.60
N ASN A 205 32.59 -37.22 9.94
CA ASN A 205 32.25 -36.91 8.54
C ASN A 205 31.67 -35.51 8.36
N LEU A 206 30.67 -35.12 9.17
CA LEU A 206 30.02 -33.81 9.06
C LEU A 206 30.96 -32.66 9.44
N THR A 207 31.73 -32.79 10.54
CA THR A 207 32.70 -31.74 10.91
C THR A 207 33.83 -31.61 9.89
N THR A 208 34.29 -32.72 9.29
CA THR A 208 35.23 -32.68 8.15
C THR A 208 34.60 -31.96 6.96
N MET A 209 33.34 -32.27 6.61
CA MET A 209 32.62 -31.60 5.53
C MET A 209 32.48 -30.10 5.77
N TRP A 210 31.97 -29.68 6.93
CA TRP A 210 31.81 -28.27 7.32
C TRP A 210 33.13 -27.48 7.31
N SER A 211 34.26 -28.12 7.64
CA SER A 211 35.58 -27.48 7.57
C SER A 211 36.07 -27.21 6.14
N ALA A 212 35.49 -27.87 5.13
CA ALA A 212 35.98 -27.89 3.76
C ALA A 212 34.94 -27.45 2.70
N LEU A 213 33.65 -27.40 3.03
CA LEU A 213 32.53 -27.13 2.12
C LEU A 213 31.40 -26.36 2.84
N PRO A 214 30.56 -25.60 2.12
CA PRO A 214 30.67 -25.27 0.69
C PRO A 214 31.83 -24.30 0.43
N ASN A 215 32.18 -24.09 -0.83
CA ASN A 215 33.22 -23.14 -1.24
C ASN A 215 32.92 -22.60 -2.64
N TRP A 216 31.76 -21.95 -2.76
CA TRP A 216 31.25 -21.39 -4.01
C TRP A 216 31.55 -19.89 -4.15
N ASN A 217 31.41 -19.39 -5.37
CA ASN A 217 31.57 -17.97 -5.68
C ASN A 217 30.48 -17.50 -6.66
N GLN A 218 30.47 -16.21 -7.00
CA GLN A 218 29.49 -15.61 -7.92
C GLN A 218 29.28 -16.38 -9.24
N THR A 219 30.34 -16.98 -9.81
CA THR A 219 30.23 -17.75 -11.06
C THR A 219 29.52 -19.09 -10.91
N ASP A 220 29.45 -19.63 -9.69
CA ASP A 220 28.63 -20.81 -9.39
C ASP A 220 27.16 -20.42 -9.27
N PHE A 221 26.84 -19.36 -8.52
CA PHE A 221 25.47 -18.87 -8.37
C PHE A 221 24.88 -18.36 -9.69
N ALA A 222 25.71 -17.85 -10.61
CA ALA A 222 25.30 -17.49 -11.97
C ALA A 222 24.81 -18.68 -12.83
N LYS A 223 24.96 -19.93 -12.37
CA LYS A 223 24.37 -21.13 -13.00
C LYS A 223 22.89 -21.28 -12.69
N ILE A 224 22.38 -20.65 -11.62
CA ILE A 224 20.96 -20.68 -11.28
C ILE A 224 20.20 -19.90 -12.37
N PRO A 225 19.33 -20.56 -13.16
CA PRO A 225 18.63 -19.89 -14.23
C PRO A 225 17.52 -19.01 -13.63
N SER A 226 17.27 -17.85 -14.26
CA SER A 226 16.25 -16.90 -13.79
C SER A 226 14.84 -17.49 -13.69
N SER A 227 14.55 -18.62 -14.35
CA SER A 227 13.27 -19.33 -14.19
C SER A 227 13.04 -19.91 -12.79
N ILE A 228 14.06 -20.05 -11.95
CA ILE A 228 13.96 -20.57 -10.58
C ILE A 228 13.87 -19.40 -9.61
N TYR A 229 12.73 -19.29 -8.93
CA TYR A 229 12.56 -18.31 -7.87
C TYR A 229 13.28 -18.78 -6.60
N VAL A 230 14.10 -17.92 -5.99
CA VAL A 230 14.90 -18.24 -4.81
C VAL A 230 14.68 -17.19 -3.74
N TRP A 231 14.38 -17.63 -2.52
CA TRP A 231 14.46 -16.79 -1.33
C TRP A 231 15.64 -17.22 -0.46
N ILE A 232 16.47 -16.26 -0.09
CA ILE A 232 17.54 -16.40 0.88
C ILE A 232 17.02 -15.83 2.21
N VAL A 233 17.00 -16.66 3.26
CA VAL A 233 16.26 -16.36 4.49
C VAL A 233 17.17 -16.58 5.70
N ASP A 234 17.10 -15.69 6.69
CA ASP A 234 17.94 -15.81 7.90
C ASP A 234 17.26 -15.21 9.15
N GLY A 235 17.76 -15.52 10.33
CA GLY A 235 17.36 -14.87 11.59
C GLY A 235 18.11 -13.56 11.83
N ASP A 236 17.47 -12.57 12.47
CA ASP A 236 18.15 -11.33 12.86
C ASP A 236 19.16 -11.50 14.03
N HIS A 237 19.00 -12.56 14.82
CA HIS A 237 19.90 -12.95 15.92
C HIS A 237 20.64 -14.26 15.62
N GLU A 238 20.95 -14.52 14.35
CA GLU A 238 21.61 -15.73 13.90
C GLU A 238 22.97 -15.98 14.58
N GLU A 239 23.21 -17.23 15.03
CA GLU A 239 24.38 -17.62 15.80
C GLU A 239 25.44 -18.42 15.03
N ALA A 240 25.10 -19.08 13.92
CA ALA A 240 26.00 -20.01 13.22
C ALA A 240 26.56 -19.47 11.90
N ILE A 241 25.86 -18.55 11.22
CA ILE A 241 26.21 -18.01 9.90
C ILE A 241 26.39 -16.49 9.98
N TYR A 242 27.38 -15.93 9.28
CA TYR A 242 27.59 -14.48 9.22
C TYR A 242 26.57 -13.79 8.31
N ARG A 243 26.20 -12.57 8.71
CA ARG A 243 25.17 -11.74 8.09
C ARG A 243 25.47 -11.36 6.62
N ASP A 244 26.74 -11.36 6.23
CA ASP A 244 27.16 -11.10 4.86
C ASP A 244 26.82 -12.26 3.90
N GLN A 245 26.61 -13.47 4.41
CA GLN A 245 26.28 -14.65 3.61
C GLN A 245 24.94 -14.50 2.87
N PRO A 246 23.80 -14.23 3.57
CA PRO A 246 22.53 -14.00 2.87
C PRO A 246 22.61 -12.79 1.93
N ASP A 247 23.08 -11.63 2.42
CA ASP A 247 23.23 -10.40 1.66
C ASP A 247 23.99 -10.62 0.32
N THR A 248 25.11 -11.37 0.38
CA THR A 248 25.95 -11.65 -0.80
C THR A 248 25.31 -12.64 -1.76
N MET A 249 24.62 -13.68 -1.26
CA MET A 249 23.89 -14.60 -2.13
C MET A 249 22.73 -13.89 -2.86
N THR A 250 21.98 -13.02 -2.18
CA THR A 250 20.94 -12.19 -2.79
C THR A 250 21.51 -11.34 -3.94
N LEU A 251 22.68 -10.72 -3.73
CA LEU A 251 23.37 -9.93 -4.76
C LEU A 251 23.87 -10.77 -5.96
N TRP A 252 24.14 -12.05 -5.77
CA TRP A 252 24.63 -12.95 -6.82
C TRP A 252 23.53 -13.67 -7.59
N ILE A 253 22.33 -13.85 -7.02
CA ILE A 253 21.19 -14.51 -7.65
C ILE A 253 20.20 -13.45 -8.17
N PRO A 254 20.13 -13.20 -9.49
CA PRO A 254 19.22 -12.20 -10.03
C PRO A 254 17.76 -12.53 -9.70
N GLN A 255 16.99 -11.53 -9.24
CA GLN A 255 15.57 -11.66 -8.87
C GLN A 255 15.29 -12.59 -7.69
N SER A 256 16.30 -12.95 -6.90
CA SER A 256 16.09 -13.56 -5.59
C SER A 256 15.42 -12.58 -4.62
N GLY A 257 14.68 -13.14 -3.66
CA GLY A 257 14.17 -12.41 -2.50
C GLY A 257 15.08 -12.64 -1.29
N GLU A 258 15.09 -11.67 -0.38
CA GLU A 258 15.75 -11.80 0.91
C GLU A 258 14.75 -11.54 2.03
N LEU A 259 14.72 -12.39 3.06
CA LEU A 259 13.81 -12.25 4.20
C LEU A 259 14.51 -12.52 5.53
N ILE A 260 14.46 -11.55 6.42
CA ILE A 260 15.13 -11.62 7.71
C ILE A 260 14.08 -11.66 8.82
N LEU A 261 14.06 -12.77 9.57
CA LEU A 261 13.02 -13.08 10.52
C LEU A 261 13.33 -12.43 11.89
N PRO A 262 12.48 -11.50 12.37
CA PRO A 262 12.79 -10.68 13.53
C PRO A 262 12.64 -11.43 14.86
N ARG A 263 13.58 -11.21 15.79
CA ARG A 263 13.71 -11.86 17.10
C ARG A 263 13.94 -13.38 17.03
N THR A 264 14.59 -13.87 15.96
CA THR A 264 14.84 -15.32 15.76
C THR A 264 16.30 -15.62 15.42
N SER A 265 16.69 -16.88 15.63
CA SER A 265 18.05 -17.40 15.50
C SER A 265 18.11 -18.49 14.40
N HIS A 266 19.18 -19.27 14.33
CA HIS A 266 19.35 -20.45 13.44
C HIS A 266 18.16 -21.43 13.48
N PHE A 267 17.34 -21.36 14.54
CA PHE A 267 16.20 -22.23 14.79
C PHE A 267 14.84 -21.51 14.65
N ALA A 268 14.75 -20.47 13.81
CA ALA A 268 13.55 -19.64 13.64
C ALA A 268 12.24 -20.43 13.42
N PHE A 269 12.28 -21.49 12.61
CA PHE A 269 11.14 -22.37 12.33
C PHE A 269 10.63 -23.19 13.54
N LEU A 270 11.43 -23.29 14.61
CA LEU A 270 11.01 -23.79 15.92
C LEU A 270 10.61 -22.67 16.87
N GLN A 271 11.33 -21.55 16.86
CA GLN A 271 11.18 -20.42 17.80
C GLN A 271 9.92 -19.57 17.53
N ASP A 272 9.59 -19.33 16.27
CA ASP A 272 8.40 -18.62 15.80
C ASP A 272 7.84 -19.35 14.56
N PRO A 273 7.21 -20.52 14.76
CA PRO A 273 6.74 -21.36 13.66
C PRO A 273 5.66 -20.64 12.84
N ASP A 274 4.81 -19.82 13.47
CA ASP A 274 3.72 -19.11 12.80
C ASP A 274 4.27 -18.07 11.80
N THR A 275 5.25 -17.25 12.21
CA THR A 275 5.90 -16.30 11.31
C THR A 275 6.69 -17.01 10.20
N PHE A 276 7.34 -18.13 10.52
CA PHE A 276 8.06 -18.94 9.51
C PHE A 276 7.11 -19.58 8.49
N ILE A 277 5.95 -20.07 8.92
CA ILE A 277 4.93 -20.65 8.04
C ILE A 277 4.31 -19.56 7.15
N ALA A 278 3.96 -18.39 7.71
CA ALA A 278 3.46 -17.27 6.92
C ALA A 278 4.49 -16.79 5.87
N ALA A 279 5.79 -16.81 6.21
CA ALA A 279 6.87 -16.54 5.28
C ALA A 279 6.96 -17.59 4.14
N LEU A 280 6.81 -18.88 4.47
CA LEU A 280 6.73 -19.95 3.47
C LEU A 280 5.52 -19.79 2.55
N GLU A 281 4.32 -19.56 3.09
CA GLU A 281 3.10 -19.40 2.28
C GLU A 281 3.17 -18.20 1.34
N ARG A 282 3.72 -17.07 1.82
CA ARG A 282 4.00 -15.89 0.99
C ARG A 282 5.01 -16.23 -0.12
N PHE A 283 6.10 -16.93 0.21
CA PHE A 283 7.08 -17.40 -0.78
C PHE A 283 6.43 -18.29 -1.84
N MET A 284 5.67 -19.31 -1.44
CA MET A 284 5.00 -20.24 -2.37
C MET A 284 4.03 -19.49 -3.30
N THR A 285 3.31 -18.50 -2.77
CA THR A 285 2.40 -17.63 -3.54
C THR A 285 3.15 -16.79 -4.57
N GLN A 286 4.20 -16.08 -4.15
CA GLN A 286 5.01 -15.26 -5.06
C GLN A 286 5.75 -16.11 -6.10
N ALA A 287 6.29 -17.26 -5.70
CA ALA A 287 6.92 -18.23 -6.60
C ALA A 287 5.94 -18.80 -7.63
N THR A 288 4.70 -19.10 -7.23
CA THR A 288 3.64 -19.57 -8.15
C THR A 288 3.29 -18.48 -9.16
N SER A 289 3.10 -17.24 -8.71
CA SER A 289 2.89 -16.08 -9.60
C SER A 289 4.07 -15.84 -10.54
N TYR A 290 5.30 -15.99 -10.05
CA TYR A 290 6.52 -15.88 -10.84
C TYR A 290 6.61 -16.95 -11.93
N TYR A 291 6.38 -18.21 -11.56
CA TYR A 291 6.36 -19.36 -12.47
C TYR A 291 5.27 -19.23 -13.54
N ILE A 292 4.06 -18.80 -13.15
CA ILE A 292 2.96 -18.50 -14.07
C ILE A 292 3.33 -17.36 -15.02
N ASN A 293 3.94 -16.27 -14.52
CA ASN A 293 4.38 -15.16 -15.36
C ASN A 293 5.45 -15.60 -16.38
N GLN A 294 6.44 -16.39 -15.95
CA GLN A 294 7.43 -16.98 -16.86
C GLN A 294 6.80 -17.90 -17.91
N LEU A 295 5.76 -18.69 -17.56
CA LEU A 295 5.00 -19.47 -18.53
C LEU A 295 4.21 -18.56 -19.50
N ILE A 296 3.53 -17.52 -19.01
CA ILE A 296 2.73 -16.60 -19.83
C ILE A 296 3.61 -15.78 -20.80
N VAL A 297 4.81 -15.38 -20.38
CA VAL A 297 5.76 -14.62 -21.20
C VAL A 297 6.41 -15.49 -22.28
N ASN A 298 6.81 -16.73 -21.93
CA ASN A 298 7.60 -17.58 -22.84
C ASN A 298 6.74 -18.52 -23.72
N ASN A 299 5.47 -18.76 -23.41
CA ASN A 299 4.66 -19.76 -24.10
C ASN A 299 3.80 -19.14 -25.23
N SER A 300 4.13 -19.51 -26.48
CA SER A 300 3.51 -18.99 -27.71
C SER A 300 2.04 -19.39 -27.93
N LEU A 301 1.46 -20.21 -27.04
CA LEU A 301 0.09 -20.71 -27.12
C LEU A 301 -0.98 -19.67 -26.71
N TYR A 302 -0.62 -18.58 -26.02
CA TYR A 302 -1.59 -17.56 -25.59
C TYR A 302 -1.62 -16.32 -26.50
N SER A 303 -2.82 -15.95 -26.94
CA SER A 303 -3.06 -14.71 -27.69
C SER A 303 -2.60 -13.47 -26.89
N SER A 304 -2.19 -12.40 -27.56
CA SER A 304 -1.76 -11.15 -26.90
C SER A 304 -2.82 -10.64 -25.92
N SER A 305 -4.08 -10.57 -26.35
CA SER A 305 -5.21 -10.13 -25.51
C SER A 305 -5.40 -10.99 -24.25
N SER A 306 -5.05 -12.29 -24.28
CA SER A 306 -5.10 -13.15 -23.09
C SER A 306 -3.95 -12.85 -22.13
N ARG A 307 -2.75 -12.62 -22.67
CA ARG A 307 -1.56 -12.25 -21.88
C ARG A 307 -1.73 -10.88 -21.23
N ASP A 308 -2.26 -9.91 -21.97
CA ASP A 308 -2.57 -8.57 -21.46
C ASP A 308 -3.66 -8.62 -20.37
N PHE A 309 -4.69 -9.47 -20.53
CA PHE A 309 -5.72 -9.67 -19.50
C PHE A 309 -5.12 -10.20 -18.18
N TYR A 310 -4.37 -11.30 -18.21
CA TYR A 310 -3.77 -11.87 -16.99
C TYR A 310 -2.70 -10.96 -16.39
N LYS A 311 -1.93 -10.24 -17.22
CA LYS A 311 -0.96 -9.24 -16.75
C LYS A 311 -1.65 -8.09 -16.02
N ASN A 312 -2.71 -7.53 -16.58
CA ASN A 312 -3.52 -6.50 -15.91
C ASN A 312 -4.16 -7.03 -14.62
N GLN A 313 -4.59 -8.29 -14.59
CA GLN A 313 -5.16 -8.92 -13.39
C GLN A 313 -4.11 -9.12 -12.28
N LEU A 314 -2.87 -9.47 -12.63
CA LEU A 314 -1.76 -9.62 -11.69
C LEU A 314 -1.23 -8.26 -11.20
N GLU A 315 -1.04 -7.28 -12.08
CA GLU A 315 -0.71 -5.90 -11.71
C GLU A 315 -1.79 -5.29 -10.81
N PHE A 316 -3.05 -5.65 -11.03
CA PHE A 316 -4.15 -5.26 -10.16
C PHE A 316 -4.02 -5.89 -8.76
N ILE A 317 -3.77 -7.20 -8.65
CA ILE A 317 -3.55 -7.89 -7.36
C ILE A 317 -2.36 -7.31 -6.61
N ASP A 318 -1.23 -7.09 -7.29
CA ASP A 318 -0.02 -6.46 -6.71
C ASP A 318 -0.29 -5.02 -6.24
N SER A 319 -1.12 -4.27 -6.98
CA SER A 319 -1.57 -2.94 -6.54
C SER A 319 -2.49 -2.99 -5.32
N LEU A 320 -3.34 -4.02 -5.19
CA LEU A 320 -4.17 -4.23 -3.99
C LEU A 320 -3.32 -4.60 -2.78
N GLU A 321 -2.39 -5.56 -2.93
CA GLU A 321 -1.45 -5.90 -1.86
C GLU A 321 -0.62 -4.69 -1.44
N THR A 322 -0.13 -3.88 -2.40
CA THR A 322 0.60 -2.63 -2.12
C THR A 322 -0.25 -1.58 -1.39
N MET A 323 -1.56 -1.52 -1.64
CA MET A 323 -2.49 -0.65 -0.90
C MET A 323 -2.86 -1.18 0.49
N LEU A 324 -2.79 -2.50 0.70
CA LEU A 324 -3.13 -3.19 1.95
C LEU A 324 -1.94 -3.36 2.89
N LEU A 325 -0.71 -3.42 2.35
CA LEU A 325 0.51 -3.44 3.13
C LEU A 325 0.56 -2.18 4.02
N PRO A 326 0.68 -2.32 5.36
CA PRO A 326 1.00 -1.20 6.20
C PRO A 326 2.27 -0.56 5.67
N HIS A 327 2.29 0.77 5.48
CA HIS A 327 3.56 1.47 5.36
C HIS A 327 4.38 1.08 6.60
N ALA A 328 5.53 0.45 6.41
CA ALA A 328 6.29 -0.23 7.47
C ALA A 328 6.86 0.73 8.54
N ASP A 329 6.64 2.03 8.38
CA ASP A 329 6.74 3.03 9.42
C ASP A 329 5.44 3.02 10.26
N GLY A 330 5.46 2.38 11.44
CA GLY A 330 4.27 2.16 12.28
C GLY A 330 3.45 3.42 12.63
N GLU A 331 2.20 3.23 13.09
CA GLU A 331 1.06 4.16 13.34
C GLU A 331 1.33 5.69 13.41
N ASN A 332 2.46 6.10 13.99
CA ASN A 332 2.94 7.47 14.00
C ASN A 332 3.22 8.05 12.60
N ALA A 333 3.66 7.27 11.61
CA ALA A 333 4.07 7.81 10.31
C ALA A 333 2.90 8.14 9.39
N GLY A 334 1.94 7.22 9.20
CA GLY A 334 0.71 7.49 8.44
C GLY A 334 -0.07 8.68 9.03
N THR A 335 -0.24 8.72 10.35
CA THR A 335 -0.86 9.88 11.01
C THR A 335 -0.04 11.17 10.88
N SER A 336 1.29 11.10 10.74
CA SER A 336 2.13 12.28 10.43
C SER A 336 1.94 12.78 8.99
N GLY A 337 1.81 11.87 8.01
CA GLY A 337 1.58 12.17 6.60
C GLY A 337 0.25 12.87 6.37
N LEU A 338 -0.83 12.34 6.97
CA LEU A 338 -2.15 12.98 6.98
C LEU A 338 -2.12 14.37 7.63
N LYS A 339 -1.54 14.49 8.83
CA LYS A 339 -1.38 15.78 9.52
C LYS A 339 -0.56 16.79 8.69
N ARG A 340 0.40 16.31 7.86
CA ARG A 340 1.18 17.13 6.94
C ARG A 340 0.33 17.60 5.74
N ARG A 341 -0.43 16.72 5.09
CA ARG A 341 -1.37 17.06 4.01
C ARG A 341 -2.40 18.10 4.47
N ASP A 342 -3.08 17.85 5.59
CA ASP A 342 -4.04 18.78 6.21
C ASP A 342 -3.45 20.17 6.52
N ARG A 343 -2.19 20.20 6.95
CA ARG A 343 -1.47 21.44 7.25
C ARG A 343 -1.16 22.21 5.97
N ILE A 344 -0.72 21.53 4.91
CA ILE A 344 -0.46 22.15 3.59
C ILE A 344 -1.75 22.76 3.02
N ILE A 345 -2.86 22.01 3.02
CA ILE A 345 -4.19 22.51 2.59
C ILE A 345 -4.56 23.78 3.36
N THR A 346 -4.43 23.76 4.70
CA THR A 346 -4.74 24.91 5.56
C THR A 346 -3.85 26.12 5.25
N ILE A 347 -2.55 25.90 5.00
CA ILE A 347 -1.59 26.96 4.63
C ILE A 347 -1.99 27.57 3.28
N LEU A 348 -2.23 26.76 2.24
CA LEU A 348 -2.55 27.26 0.90
C LEU A 348 -3.86 28.04 0.86
N THR A 349 -4.92 27.58 1.54
CA THR A 349 -6.17 28.35 1.67
C THR A 349 -5.94 29.68 2.42
N THR A 350 -5.01 29.71 3.38
CA THR A 350 -4.65 30.96 4.09
C THR A 350 -3.84 31.91 3.20
N VAL A 351 -2.88 31.40 2.43
CA VAL A 351 -2.09 32.18 1.47
C VAL A 351 -2.98 32.76 0.36
N SER A 352 -3.91 31.97 -0.17
CA SER A 352 -4.90 32.44 -1.14
C SER A 352 -5.79 33.55 -0.58
N LEU A 353 -6.28 33.41 0.66
CA LEU A 353 -7.04 34.47 1.33
C LEU A 353 -6.23 35.77 1.47
N ILE A 354 -4.96 35.68 1.86
CA ILE A 354 -4.06 36.85 1.99
C ILE A 354 -3.83 37.51 0.62
N ILE A 355 -3.57 36.72 -0.43
CA ILE A 355 -3.37 37.23 -1.79
C ILE A 355 -4.63 37.92 -2.30
N ASN A 356 -5.82 37.34 -2.12
CA ASN A 356 -7.07 37.95 -2.56
C ASN A 356 -7.39 39.25 -1.80
N ILE A 357 -7.06 39.35 -0.49
CA ILE A 357 -7.14 40.62 0.25
C ILE A 357 -6.20 41.68 -0.37
N ILE A 358 -4.95 41.31 -0.69
CA ILE A 358 -3.99 42.23 -1.30
C ILE A 358 -4.46 42.68 -2.69
N LEU A 359 -5.00 41.77 -3.52
CA LEU A 359 -5.52 42.09 -4.84
C LEU A 359 -6.71 43.06 -4.79
N VAL A 360 -7.65 42.87 -3.85
CA VAL A 360 -8.76 43.82 -3.62
C VAL A 360 -8.22 45.22 -3.29
N ILE A 361 -7.24 45.33 -2.39
CA ILE A 361 -6.65 46.62 -2.00
C ILE A 361 -5.96 47.28 -3.20
N ILE A 362 -5.14 46.53 -3.95
CA ILE A 362 -4.41 47.07 -5.11
C ILE A 362 -5.38 47.55 -6.20
N LYS A 363 -6.41 46.77 -6.53
CA LYS A 363 -7.44 47.15 -7.49
C LYS A 363 -8.25 48.36 -7.01
N ALA A 364 -8.62 48.42 -5.73
CA ALA A 364 -9.37 49.56 -5.17
C ALA A 364 -8.56 50.87 -5.20
N VAL A 365 -7.27 50.83 -4.87
CA VAL A 365 -6.37 51.99 -5.00
C VAL A 365 -6.22 52.39 -6.48
N GLY A 366 -6.08 51.42 -7.39
CA GLY A 366 -6.08 51.65 -8.84
C GLY A 366 -7.37 52.31 -9.36
N ALA A 367 -8.53 51.90 -8.85
CA ALA A 367 -9.82 52.48 -9.20
C ALA A 367 -9.94 53.95 -8.76
N VAL A 368 -9.53 54.28 -7.53
CA VAL A 368 -9.54 55.67 -7.01
C VAL A 368 -8.59 56.58 -7.79
N ILE A 369 -7.39 56.10 -8.14
CA ILE A 369 -6.39 56.90 -8.87
C ILE A 369 -6.81 57.12 -10.34
N SER A 370 -7.37 56.09 -10.99
CA SER A 370 -7.77 56.14 -12.40
C SER A 370 -9.13 56.80 -12.64
N ASN A 371 -9.96 56.90 -11.60
CA ASN A 371 -11.37 57.32 -11.66
C ASN A 371 -12.18 56.61 -12.75
N SER A 372 -11.81 55.35 -13.07
CA SER A 372 -12.25 54.63 -14.26
C SER A 372 -13.23 53.50 -13.93
N LEU A 373 -14.41 53.53 -14.58
CA LEU A 373 -15.49 52.55 -14.37
C LEU A 373 -15.05 51.09 -14.62
N SER A 374 -14.17 50.85 -15.60
CA SER A 374 -13.60 49.53 -15.88
C SER A 374 -12.84 48.94 -14.67
N ILE A 375 -12.07 49.76 -13.94
CA ILE A 375 -11.32 49.27 -12.77
C ILE A 375 -12.28 49.03 -11.59
N ILE A 376 -13.35 49.82 -11.46
CA ILE A 376 -14.41 49.57 -10.45
C ILE A 376 -15.06 48.21 -10.66
N SER A 377 -15.35 47.80 -11.91
CA SER A 377 -15.84 46.45 -12.22
C SER A 377 -14.83 45.38 -11.76
N SER A 378 -13.54 45.54 -12.11
CA SER A 378 -12.49 44.59 -11.69
C SER A 378 -12.32 44.44 -10.17
N VAL A 379 -12.70 45.46 -9.37
CA VAL A 379 -12.73 45.39 -7.90
C VAL A 379 -13.85 44.48 -7.42
N VAL A 380 -15.03 44.52 -8.06
CA VAL A 380 -16.16 43.65 -7.72
C VAL A 380 -15.76 42.18 -7.88
N ASP A 381 -15.10 41.82 -8.99
CA ASP A 381 -14.59 40.46 -9.21
C ASP A 381 -13.73 39.98 -8.03
N SER A 382 -12.73 40.77 -7.62
CA SER A 382 -11.85 40.36 -6.52
C SER A 382 -12.50 40.42 -5.13
N VAL A 383 -13.61 41.15 -4.97
CA VAL A 383 -14.47 41.01 -3.78
C VAL A 383 -15.19 39.66 -3.80
N VAL A 384 -15.64 39.17 -4.97
CA VAL A 384 -16.20 37.82 -5.10
C VAL A 384 -15.13 36.77 -4.77
N ASP A 385 -13.91 36.86 -5.33
CA ASP A 385 -12.78 35.96 -5.00
C ASP A 385 -12.48 35.88 -3.49
N LEU A 386 -12.55 37.05 -2.83
CA LEU A 386 -12.32 37.18 -1.40
C LEU A 386 -13.44 36.46 -0.61
N LEU A 387 -14.70 36.61 -1.02
CA LEU A 387 -15.82 35.87 -0.44
C LEU A 387 -15.65 34.35 -0.63
N SER A 388 -15.24 33.90 -1.83
CA SER A 388 -14.91 32.49 -2.12
C SER A 388 -13.88 31.94 -1.12
N SER A 389 -12.79 32.70 -0.91
CA SER A 389 -11.71 32.32 0.00
C SER A 389 -12.15 32.28 1.47
N ILE A 390 -13.01 33.22 1.89
CA ILE A 390 -13.59 33.25 3.23
C ILE A 390 -14.51 32.04 3.44
N ILE A 391 -15.36 31.70 2.46
CA ILE A 391 -16.27 30.55 2.52
C ILE A 391 -15.48 29.24 2.65
N LEU A 392 -14.46 29.02 1.82
CA LEU A 392 -13.62 27.81 1.88
C LEU A 392 -12.84 27.73 3.21
N MET A 393 -12.24 28.83 3.67
CA MET A 393 -11.52 28.90 4.95
C MET A 393 -12.45 28.63 6.15
N TRP A 394 -13.65 29.19 6.16
CA TRP A 394 -14.64 28.94 7.20
C TRP A 394 -15.08 27.47 7.19
N THR A 395 -15.33 26.91 6.01
CA THR A 395 -15.74 25.52 5.81
C THR A 395 -14.69 24.55 6.35
N ALA A 396 -13.43 24.72 5.96
CA ALA A 396 -12.31 23.93 6.47
C ALA A 396 -12.18 24.00 8.02
N ARG A 397 -12.45 25.17 8.62
CA ARG A 397 -12.47 25.35 10.09
C ARG A 397 -13.69 24.68 10.75
N GLN A 398 -14.84 24.59 10.07
CA GLN A 398 -16.03 23.93 10.63
C GLN A 398 -15.95 22.40 10.55
N ILE A 399 -15.32 21.85 9.50
CA ILE A 399 -15.09 20.40 9.33
C ILE A 399 -14.22 19.84 10.46
N LYS A 400 -13.15 20.57 10.84
CA LYS A 400 -12.24 20.18 11.94
C LYS A 400 -12.89 20.20 13.33
N LYS A 401 -14.08 20.81 13.51
CA LYS A 401 -14.79 20.87 14.80
C LYS A 401 -15.67 19.63 14.99
N LYS A 402 -15.10 18.59 15.60
CA LYS A 402 -15.86 17.40 16.04
C LYS A 402 -16.83 17.76 17.18
N ASN A 403 -18.12 17.52 16.99
CA ASN A 403 -19.14 17.55 18.04
C ASN A 403 -20.18 16.46 17.75
N ILE A 404 -19.99 15.30 18.38
CA ILE A 404 -20.76 14.08 18.11
C ILE A 404 -22.25 14.27 18.43
N TYR A 405 -22.58 15.02 19.49
CA TYR A 405 -23.97 15.24 19.92
C TYR A 405 -24.82 16.04 18.92
N LYS A 406 -24.21 16.93 18.14
CA LYS A 406 -24.92 17.74 17.13
C LYS A 406 -24.66 17.29 15.69
N TYR A 407 -23.55 16.60 15.45
CA TYR A 407 -23.08 16.14 14.14
C TYR A 407 -22.40 14.77 14.31
N PRO A 408 -23.17 13.67 14.48
CA PRO A 408 -22.64 12.35 14.82
C PRO A 408 -21.77 11.76 13.70
N THR A 409 -22.13 12.01 12.44
CA THR A 409 -21.33 11.67 11.24
C THR A 409 -20.30 12.76 10.89
N GLY A 410 -19.94 13.65 11.83
CA GLY A 410 -19.09 14.78 11.53
C GLY A 410 -19.72 15.78 10.55
N ARG A 411 -18.86 16.51 9.83
CA ARG A 411 -19.24 17.70 9.03
C ARG A 411 -18.63 17.73 7.63
N ALA A 412 -18.07 16.62 7.13
CA ALA A 412 -17.41 16.55 5.82
C ALA A 412 -18.30 17.08 4.67
N ARG A 413 -19.61 16.83 4.74
CA ARG A 413 -20.63 17.33 3.79
C ARG A 413 -20.73 18.85 3.66
N LEU A 414 -20.11 19.64 4.54
CA LEU A 414 -20.01 21.10 4.37
C LEU A 414 -19.09 21.48 3.19
N GLU A 415 -18.09 20.66 2.85
CA GLU A 415 -17.16 20.91 1.73
C GLU A 415 -17.87 20.98 0.36
N PRO A 416 -18.59 19.94 -0.10
CA PRO A 416 -19.34 20.02 -1.36
C PRO A 416 -20.43 21.09 -1.33
N ALA A 417 -21.10 21.30 -0.18
CA ALA A 417 -22.13 22.33 -0.04
C ALA A 417 -21.56 23.75 -0.22
N ALA A 418 -20.38 24.03 0.34
CA ALA A 418 -19.69 25.32 0.16
C ALA A 418 -19.28 25.55 -1.29
N ILE A 419 -18.79 24.52 -1.98
CA ILE A 419 -18.42 24.60 -3.39
C ILE A 419 -19.66 24.82 -4.28
N ILE A 420 -20.82 24.24 -3.96
CA ILE A 420 -22.08 24.49 -4.69
C ILE A 420 -22.53 25.95 -4.51
N ILE A 421 -22.48 26.49 -3.29
CA ILE A 421 -22.81 27.90 -3.02
C ILE A 421 -21.87 28.82 -3.83
N LEU A 422 -20.57 28.52 -3.84
CA LEU A 422 -19.58 29.23 -4.64
C LEU A 422 -19.90 29.17 -6.15
N SER A 423 -20.21 27.99 -6.69
CA SER A 423 -20.62 27.84 -8.10
C SER A 423 -21.80 28.75 -8.46
N VAL A 424 -22.82 28.86 -7.60
CA VAL A 424 -23.99 29.72 -7.84
C VAL A 424 -23.60 31.21 -7.88
N ILE A 425 -22.75 31.66 -6.95
CA ILE A 425 -22.24 33.04 -6.92
C ILE A 425 -21.45 33.35 -8.20
N MET A 426 -20.53 32.46 -8.60
CA MET A 426 -19.70 32.66 -9.80
C MET A 426 -20.50 32.62 -11.10
N CYS A 427 -21.51 31.75 -11.20
CA CYS A 427 -22.44 31.76 -12.33
C CYS A 427 -23.24 33.07 -12.39
N ALA A 428 -23.72 33.59 -11.25
CA ALA A 428 -24.46 34.85 -11.20
C ALA A 428 -23.60 36.05 -11.64
N ALA A 429 -22.36 36.15 -11.15
CA ALA A 429 -21.40 37.17 -11.58
C ALA A 429 -21.10 37.08 -13.09
N SER A 430 -20.86 35.87 -13.60
CA SER A 430 -20.61 35.64 -15.03
C SER A 430 -21.81 36.02 -15.92
N VAL A 431 -23.04 35.79 -15.43
CA VAL A 431 -24.28 36.21 -16.12
C VAL A 431 -24.41 37.73 -16.16
N GLN A 432 -24.03 38.45 -15.08
CA GLN A 432 -23.99 39.91 -15.10
C GLN A 432 -23.01 40.42 -16.18
N VAL A 433 -21.79 39.88 -16.24
CA VAL A 433 -20.80 40.23 -17.27
C VAL A 433 -21.34 39.97 -18.68
N ILE A 434 -22.14 38.92 -18.90
CA ILE A 434 -22.80 38.67 -20.19
C ILE A 434 -23.83 39.76 -20.52
N PHE A 435 -24.67 40.17 -19.56
CA PHE A 435 -25.62 41.27 -19.78
C PHE A 435 -24.91 42.59 -20.10
N GLU A 436 -23.84 42.92 -19.38
CA GLU A 436 -23.02 44.11 -19.64
C GLU A 436 -22.35 44.04 -21.04
N SER A 437 -21.82 42.87 -21.42
CA SER A 437 -21.21 42.63 -22.74
C SER A 437 -22.21 42.80 -23.87
N VAL A 438 -23.43 42.26 -23.72
CA VAL A 438 -24.50 42.37 -24.73
C VAL A 438 -25.02 43.81 -24.84
N GLN A 439 -25.14 44.54 -23.73
CA GLN A 439 -25.50 45.96 -23.74
C GLN A 439 -24.43 46.81 -24.42
N THR A 440 -23.15 46.60 -24.08
CA THR A 440 -22.02 47.30 -24.71
C THR A 440 -21.97 47.03 -26.22
N PHE A 441 -22.13 45.77 -26.63
CA PHE A 441 -22.19 45.37 -28.04
C PHE A 441 -23.37 46.01 -28.80
N ALA A 442 -24.52 46.18 -28.14
CA ALA A 442 -25.68 46.87 -28.72
C ALA A 442 -25.46 48.39 -28.85
N ASP A 443 -24.93 49.04 -27.80
CA ASP A 443 -24.54 50.46 -27.81
C ASP A 443 -23.50 50.73 -28.93
N ASP A 444 -22.51 49.84 -29.10
CA ASP A 444 -21.49 49.92 -30.16
C ASP A 444 -22.10 49.79 -31.57
N ILE A 445 -22.99 48.81 -31.80
CA ILE A 445 -23.69 48.67 -33.09
C ILE A 445 -24.57 49.89 -33.40
N GLU A 446 -25.28 50.43 -32.40
CA GLU A 446 -26.10 51.62 -32.59
C GLU A 446 -25.24 52.84 -32.97
N TYR A 447 -24.06 52.98 -32.35
CA TYR A 447 -23.07 54.00 -32.71
C TYR A 447 -22.59 53.87 -34.16
N PHE A 448 -22.33 52.65 -34.66
CA PHE A 448 -21.93 52.44 -36.06
C PHE A 448 -23.08 52.63 -37.07
N THR A 449 -24.34 52.61 -36.62
CA THR A 449 -25.52 52.65 -37.50
C THR A 449 -26.08 54.08 -37.68
N LYS A 450 -25.75 55.03 -36.80
CA LYS A 450 -26.27 56.41 -36.85
C LYS A 450 -25.43 57.37 -37.71
N PRO A 451 -26.05 58.26 -38.51
CA PRO A 451 -25.32 59.22 -39.34
C PRO A 451 -24.66 60.35 -38.52
N TYR A 452 -23.48 60.77 -38.98
CA TYR A 452 -22.47 61.61 -38.29
C TYR A 452 -22.93 62.96 -37.68
N ASN A 453 -24.12 63.48 -37.99
CA ASN A 453 -24.51 64.87 -37.71
C ASN A 453 -25.40 65.08 -36.47
N GLN A 454 -25.47 64.13 -35.52
CA GLN A 454 -26.23 64.30 -34.29
C GLN A 454 -25.45 63.88 -33.04
N THR A 455 -24.41 64.66 -32.71
CA THR A 455 -23.56 64.51 -31.53
C THR A 455 -24.30 64.87 -30.23
N SER A 456 -25.08 63.90 -29.73
CA SER A 456 -25.24 63.67 -28.29
C SER A 456 -24.60 62.33 -27.91
N CYS A 457 -23.43 62.06 -28.49
CA CYS A 457 -22.68 60.86 -28.20
C CYS A 457 -22.22 60.89 -26.74
N LYS A 458 -22.66 59.90 -25.96
CA LYS A 458 -21.91 59.39 -24.80
C LYS A 458 -20.44 59.39 -25.20
N LYS A 459 -19.58 60.03 -24.41
CA LYS A 459 -18.14 60.11 -24.67
C LYS A 459 -17.65 58.70 -24.99
N LEU A 460 -16.88 58.51 -26.08
CA LEU A 460 -16.19 57.23 -26.31
C LEU A 460 -15.49 56.88 -24.99
N PRO A 461 -15.61 55.65 -24.46
CA PRO A 461 -14.88 55.28 -23.27
C PRO A 461 -13.40 55.53 -23.57
N ASP A 462 -12.75 56.34 -22.73
CA ASP A 462 -11.32 56.59 -22.83
C ASP A 462 -10.61 55.27 -22.48
N LEU A 463 -10.42 54.41 -23.49
CA LEU A 463 -9.55 53.23 -23.47
C LEU A 463 -8.07 53.66 -23.47
N ASP A 464 -7.77 54.64 -22.61
CA ASP A 464 -6.44 54.91 -22.12
C ASP A 464 -6.09 53.78 -21.14
N MET A 465 -5.67 52.67 -21.75
CA MET A 465 -4.86 51.62 -21.15
C MET A 465 -3.52 52.24 -20.71
N SER A 466 -3.60 53.03 -19.64
CA SER A 466 -2.50 53.59 -18.90
C SER A 466 -1.69 52.45 -18.28
N ILE A 467 -0.44 52.75 -17.90
CA ILE A 467 0.48 51.76 -17.33
C ILE A 467 -0.12 51.11 -16.08
N VAL A 468 -0.93 51.83 -15.31
CA VAL A 468 -1.53 51.37 -14.05
C VAL A 468 -2.46 50.15 -14.23
N PRO A 469 -3.59 50.20 -15.00
CA PRO A 469 -4.45 49.03 -15.22
C PRO A 469 -3.70 47.82 -15.80
N ILE A 470 -2.75 48.02 -16.72
CA ILE A 470 -1.92 46.94 -17.28
C ILE A 470 -1.11 46.24 -16.18
N VAL A 471 -0.40 47.01 -15.33
CA VAL A 471 0.39 46.46 -14.22
C VAL A 471 -0.49 45.71 -13.21
N VAL A 472 -1.68 46.22 -12.90
CA VAL A 472 -2.64 45.57 -11.99
C VAL A 472 -3.17 44.24 -12.56
N MET A 473 -3.50 44.19 -13.85
CA MET A 473 -3.90 42.94 -14.52
C MET A 473 -2.77 41.92 -14.56
N VAL A 474 -1.55 42.33 -14.95
CA VAL A 474 -0.38 41.43 -14.97
C VAL A 474 -0.06 40.88 -13.57
N LEU A 475 -0.13 41.71 -12.53
CA LEU A 475 0.07 41.26 -11.14
C LEU A 475 -1.00 40.25 -10.70
N THR A 476 -2.26 40.48 -11.09
CA THR A 476 -3.38 39.56 -10.84
C THR A 476 -3.13 38.21 -11.51
N ILE A 477 -2.80 38.22 -12.81
CA ILE A 477 -2.47 37.01 -13.60
C ILE A 477 -1.34 36.22 -12.95
N VAL A 478 -0.22 36.87 -12.59
CA VAL A 478 0.95 36.19 -11.99
C VAL A 478 0.59 35.59 -10.63
N SER A 479 -0.12 36.33 -9.78
CA SER A 479 -0.48 35.89 -8.43
C SER A 479 -1.45 34.71 -8.45
N LYS A 480 -2.50 34.77 -9.29
CA LYS A 480 -3.46 33.69 -9.49
C LYS A 480 -2.83 32.47 -10.18
N ALA A 481 -1.91 32.66 -11.15
CA ALA A 481 -1.19 31.56 -11.79
C ALA A 481 -0.29 30.78 -10.81
N VAL A 482 0.38 31.48 -9.87
CA VAL A 482 1.15 30.82 -8.81
C VAL A 482 0.23 30.01 -7.89
N LEU A 483 -0.91 30.56 -7.48
CA LEU A 483 -1.91 29.85 -6.67
C LEU A 483 -2.48 28.62 -7.39
N PHE A 484 -2.76 28.72 -8.69
CA PHE A 484 -3.18 27.60 -9.52
C PHE A 484 -2.12 26.48 -9.52
N LEU A 485 -0.85 26.79 -9.81
CA LEU A 485 0.24 25.80 -9.86
C LEU A 485 0.54 25.14 -8.51
N LEU A 486 0.27 25.82 -7.39
CA LEU A 486 0.39 25.25 -6.05
C LEU A 486 -0.81 24.36 -5.70
N SER A 487 -2.03 24.79 -6.03
CA SER A 487 -3.28 24.09 -5.70
C SER A 487 -3.49 22.84 -6.56
N TYR A 488 -3.14 22.90 -7.86
CA TYR A 488 -3.30 21.80 -8.82
C TYR A 488 -2.50 20.54 -8.46
N ARG A 489 -1.43 20.66 -7.65
CA ARG A 489 -0.59 19.53 -7.22
C ARG A 489 -1.17 18.71 -6.05
N ILE A 490 -2.31 19.11 -5.50
CA ILE A 490 -2.92 18.47 -4.33
C ILE A 490 -4.29 17.96 -4.70
N ASP A 491 -4.44 16.63 -4.69
CA ASP A 491 -5.74 16.00 -4.91
C ASP A 491 -6.61 16.13 -3.66
N ASN A 492 -7.53 17.10 -3.70
CA ASN A 492 -8.53 17.37 -2.67
C ASN A 492 -9.64 18.27 -3.26
N PRO A 493 -10.92 18.08 -2.92
CA PRO A 493 -12.01 18.88 -3.51
C PRO A 493 -11.94 20.39 -3.26
N THR A 494 -11.54 20.84 -2.06
CA THR A 494 -11.26 22.27 -1.78
C THR A 494 -10.11 22.80 -2.64
N MET A 495 -9.01 22.05 -2.78
CA MET A 495 -7.88 22.46 -3.62
C MET A 495 -8.22 22.44 -5.12
N SER A 496 -9.03 21.48 -5.57
CA SER A 496 -9.53 21.42 -6.95
C SER A 496 -10.46 22.60 -7.27
N ALA A 497 -11.38 22.96 -6.36
CA ALA A 497 -12.22 24.15 -6.53
C ALA A 497 -11.38 25.44 -6.57
N LEU A 498 -10.39 25.56 -5.68
CA LEU A 498 -9.47 26.70 -5.64
C LEU A 498 -8.58 26.78 -6.89
N ALA A 499 -8.12 25.64 -7.43
CA ALA A 499 -7.36 25.62 -8.68
C ALA A 499 -8.22 26.05 -9.88
N GLU A 500 -9.47 25.58 -9.95
CA GLU A 500 -10.42 25.93 -11.01
C GLU A 500 -10.74 27.44 -11.00
N ASP A 501 -11.00 27.99 -9.82
CA ASP A 501 -11.19 29.43 -9.53
C ASP A 501 -10.02 30.27 -10.06
N ASN A 502 -8.81 30.04 -9.53
CA ASN A 502 -7.61 30.76 -9.97
C ASN A 502 -7.28 30.58 -11.46
N ARG A 503 -7.59 29.42 -12.07
CA ARG A 503 -7.40 29.19 -13.51
C ARG A 503 -8.36 30.04 -14.35
N ASN A 504 -9.63 30.11 -13.93
CA ASN A 504 -10.65 30.88 -14.61
C ASN A 504 -10.35 32.39 -14.52
N ASP A 505 -9.82 32.87 -13.39
CA ASP A 505 -9.34 34.25 -13.24
C ASP A 505 -8.15 34.57 -14.13
N VAL A 506 -7.17 33.65 -14.22
CA VAL A 506 -6.03 33.81 -15.13
C VAL A 506 -6.53 33.91 -16.57
N ALA A 507 -7.48 33.07 -16.98
CA ALA A 507 -8.05 33.09 -18.32
C ALA A 507 -8.83 34.39 -18.60
N SER A 508 -9.69 34.85 -17.68
CA SER A 508 -10.47 36.09 -17.86
C SER A 508 -9.59 37.34 -17.90
N ASN A 509 -8.62 37.46 -16.99
CA ASN A 509 -7.70 38.60 -16.99
C ASN A 509 -6.77 38.59 -18.21
N ILE A 510 -6.36 37.42 -18.74
CA ILE A 510 -5.62 37.34 -20.01
C ILE A 510 -6.48 37.79 -21.19
N VAL A 511 -7.73 37.30 -21.31
CA VAL A 511 -8.63 37.69 -22.40
C VAL A 511 -8.91 39.19 -22.37
N ALA A 512 -9.24 39.75 -21.20
CA ALA A 512 -9.45 41.19 -21.03
C ALA A 512 -8.21 42.02 -21.37
N LEU A 513 -7.02 41.60 -20.93
CA LEU A 513 -5.76 42.28 -21.26
C LEU A 513 -5.49 42.26 -22.77
N VAL A 514 -5.69 41.12 -23.44
CA VAL A 514 -5.47 40.98 -24.90
C VAL A 514 -6.48 41.82 -25.69
N CYS A 515 -7.78 41.74 -25.37
CA CYS A 515 -8.81 42.52 -26.04
C CYS A 515 -8.62 44.02 -25.84
N GLY A 516 -8.35 44.47 -24.61
CA GLY A 516 -8.09 45.87 -24.29
C GLY A 516 -6.83 46.44 -24.98
N LEU A 517 -5.76 45.64 -25.11
CA LEU A 517 -4.56 46.03 -25.87
C LEU A 517 -4.83 46.13 -27.38
N ILE A 518 -5.58 45.19 -27.95
CA ILE A 518 -5.99 45.22 -29.37
C ILE A 518 -6.85 46.45 -29.65
N GLY A 519 -7.85 46.71 -28.80
CA GLY A 519 -8.73 47.88 -28.89
C GLY A 519 -7.95 49.19 -28.81
N SER A 520 -7.11 49.37 -27.79
CA SER A 520 -6.30 50.59 -27.62
C SER A 520 -5.30 50.81 -28.77
N TYR A 521 -4.70 49.73 -29.32
CA TYR A 521 -3.80 49.81 -30.48
C TYR A 521 -4.54 50.25 -31.76
N ALA A 522 -5.70 49.64 -32.03
CA ALA A 522 -6.52 49.97 -33.20
C ALA A 522 -7.02 51.42 -33.15
N LEU A 523 -7.48 51.86 -31.97
CA LEU A 523 -7.91 53.24 -31.72
C LEU A 523 -6.79 54.26 -32.00
N LYS A 524 -5.59 54.02 -31.44
CA LYS A 524 -4.41 54.90 -31.60
C LYS A 524 -3.93 55.00 -33.05
N LYS A 525 -4.10 53.95 -33.85
CA LYS A 525 -3.62 53.90 -35.24
C LYS A 525 -4.68 54.31 -36.28
N LYS A 526 -5.90 54.67 -35.86
CA LYS A 526 -7.08 54.91 -36.72
C LYS A 526 -7.40 53.74 -37.67
N ILE A 527 -7.00 52.52 -37.32
CA ILE A 527 -7.25 51.32 -38.15
C ILE A 527 -8.55 50.69 -37.70
N ARG A 528 -9.57 50.76 -38.56
CA ARG A 528 -10.88 50.10 -38.50
C ARG A 528 -11.66 50.19 -37.17
N GLN A 529 -12.84 50.81 -37.27
CA GLN A 529 -13.86 50.87 -36.21
C GLN A 529 -14.29 49.49 -35.67
N GLU A 530 -14.19 48.43 -36.47
CA GLU A 530 -14.49 47.03 -36.12
C GLU A 530 -13.76 46.52 -34.85
N ALA A 531 -12.58 47.06 -34.52
CA ALA A 531 -11.77 46.57 -33.40
C ALA A 531 -12.34 46.87 -32.01
N ILE A 532 -13.31 47.78 -31.90
CA ILE A 532 -13.99 48.12 -30.63
C ILE A 532 -14.82 46.93 -30.13
N VAL A 533 -15.41 46.17 -31.07
CA VAL A 533 -16.33 45.05 -30.81
C VAL A 533 -15.62 43.80 -30.26
N VAL A 534 -14.28 43.75 -30.29
CA VAL A 534 -13.49 42.59 -29.84
C VAL A 534 -13.61 42.35 -28.33
N ASP A 535 -13.72 43.41 -27.53
CA ASP A 535 -13.80 43.34 -26.08
C ASP A 535 -15.10 42.70 -25.56
N PRO A 536 -16.32 43.16 -25.93
CA PRO A 536 -17.56 42.49 -25.52
C PRO A 536 -17.71 41.07 -26.07
N ILE A 537 -17.13 40.75 -27.23
CA ILE A 537 -17.08 39.37 -27.74
C ILE A 537 -16.17 38.50 -26.85
N GLY A 538 -14.99 38.99 -26.48
CA GLY A 538 -14.07 38.30 -25.59
C GLY A 538 -14.68 38.03 -24.21
N ALA A 539 -15.30 39.06 -23.62
CA ALA A 539 -16.00 38.98 -22.34
C ALA A 539 -17.18 37.98 -22.37
N PHE A 540 -17.99 37.99 -23.44
CA PHE A 540 -19.08 37.01 -23.62
C PHE A 540 -18.55 35.56 -23.69
N LEU A 541 -17.51 35.31 -24.48
CA LEU A 541 -16.95 33.97 -24.68
C LEU A 541 -16.31 33.42 -23.40
N ILE A 542 -15.58 34.23 -22.64
CA ILE A 542 -14.99 33.77 -21.38
C ILE A 542 -16.04 33.54 -20.30
N SER A 543 -17.06 34.40 -20.18
CA SER A 543 -18.14 34.18 -19.21
C SER A 543 -18.94 32.91 -19.50
N MET A 544 -19.18 32.58 -20.78
CA MET A 544 -19.74 31.27 -21.16
C MET A 544 -18.84 30.10 -20.71
N TYR A 545 -17.53 30.19 -20.92
CA TYR A 545 -16.57 29.18 -20.45
C TYR A 545 -16.61 29.03 -18.92
N VAL A 546 -16.55 30.13 -18.17
CA VAL A 546 -16.58 30.13 -16.69
C VAL A 546 -17.88 29.53 -16.16
N ILE A 547 -19.04 29.86 -16.76
CA ILE A 547 -20.33 29.24 -16.42
C ILE A 547 -20.30 27.73 -16.64
N THR A 548 -19.82 27.25 -17.79
CA THR A 548 -19.77 25.79 -18.05
C THR A 548 -18.84 25.04 -17.09
N ALA A 549 -17.72 25.65 -16.68
CA ALA A 549 -16.81 25.10 -15.69
C ALA A 549 -17.47 24.99 -14.30
N TRP A 550 -18.08 26.08 -13.82
CA TRP A 550 -18.73 26.08 -12.50
C TRP A 550 -19.99 25.24 -12.41
N ILE A 551 -20.79 25.13 -13.49
CA ILE A 551 -21.91 24.18 -13.58
C ILE A 551 -21.40 22.74 -13.50
N ARG A 552 -20.36 22.39 -14.26
CA ARG A 552 -19.76 21.05 -14.21
C ARG A 552 -19.25 20.72 -12.80
N GLN A 553 -18.63 21.69 -12.13
CA GLN A 553 -18.17 21.55 -10.76
C GLN A 553 -19.34 21.37 -9.77
N ALA A 554 -20.41 22.15 -9.89
CA ALA A 554 -21.61 22.00 -9.07
C ALA A 554 -22.24 20.61 -9.24
N CYS A 555 -22.42 20.13 -10.48
CA CYS A 555 -22.94 18.79 -10.76
C CYS A 555 -22.06 17.67 -10.16
N ARG A 556 -20.73 17.83 -10.18
CA ARG A 556 -19.80 16.90 -9.52
C ARG A 556 -20.01 16.86 -8.01
N GLN A 557 -20.12 18.02 -7.36
CA GLN A 557 -20.35 18.10 -5.91
C GLN A 557 -21.74 17.61 -5.49
N VAL A 558 -22.78 17.82 -6.30
CA VAL A 558 -24.11 17.25 -6.08
C VAL A 558 -24.05 15.72 -6.09
N ARG A 559 -23.31 15.09 -7.02
CA ARG A 559 -23.10 13.63 -7.04
C ARG A 559 -22.45 13.10 -5.76
N HIS A 560 -21.47 13.83 -5.20
CA HIS A 560 -20.84 13.47 -3.91
C HIS A 560 -21.76 13.69 -2.68
N LEU A 561 -22.83 14.49 -2.81
CA LEU A 561 -23.86 14.64 -1.76
C LEU A 561 -25.00 13.63 -1.90
N THR A 562 -25.26 13.11 -3.10
CA THR A 562 -26.34 12.14 -3.37
C THR A 562 -25.90 10.68 -3.29
N GLY A 563 -24.71 10.38 -2.75
CA GLY A 563 -24.26 9.00 -2.57
C GLY A 563 -23.87 8.29 -3.87
N VAL A 564 -23.20 8.97 -4.82
CA VAL A 564 -22.61 8.27 -5.96
C VAL A 564 -21.61 7.21 -5.48
N THR A 565 -21.62 6.04 -6.12
CA THR A 565 -20.74 4.92 -5.77
C THR A 565 -19.25 5.24 -6.01
N ALA A 566 -18.38 4.55 -5.30
CA ALA A 566 -16.93 4.62 -5.47
C ALA A 566 -16.47 4.04 -6.82
N GLU A 567 -15.22 4.28 -7.16
CA GLU A 567 -14.59 3.65 -8.33
C GLU A 567 -14.52 2.12 -8.17
N PRO A 568 -14.69 1.32 -9.24
CA PRO A 568 -14.62 -0.14 -9.15
C PRO A 568 -13.33 -0.69 -8.51
N SER A 569 -12.20 -0.02 -8.71
CA SER A 569 -10.91 -0.32 -8.07
C SER A 569 -10.98 -0.26 -6.55
N PHE A 570 -11.66 0.75 -5.99
CA PHE A 570 -11.87 0.87 -4.54
C PHE A 570 -12.87 -0.16 -4.01
N LEU A 571 -13.95 -0.45 -4.76
CA LEU A 571 -14.88 -1.52 -4.38
C LEU A 571 -14.17 -2.88 -4.33
N GLN A 572 -13.33 -3.18 -5.32
CA GLN A 572 -12.53 -4.41 -5.36
C GLN A 572 -11.49 -4.48 -4.22
N LEU A 573 -10.88 -3.35 -3.83
CA LEU A 573 -10.01 -3.28 -2.64
C LEU A 573 -10.77 -3.66 -1.36
N ILE A 574 -11.97 -3.11 -1.13
CA ILE A 574 -12.81 -3.47 0.02
C ILE A 574 -13.22 -4.95 -0.04
N THR A 575 -13.63 -5.46 -1.21
CA THR A 575 -13.99 -6.87 -1.39
C THR A 575 -12.81 -7.80 -1.08
N HIS A 576 -11.61 -7.47 -1.56
CA HIS A 576 -10.40 -8.26 -1.30
C HIS A 576 -10.02 -8.24 0.18
N LEU A 577 -10.07 -7.07 0.83
CA LEU A 577 -9.83 -6.92 2.27
C LEU A 577 -10.81 -7.79 3.07
N ALA A 578 -12.10 -7.68 2.80
CA ALA A 578 -13.13 -8.48 3.48
C ALA A 578 -12.98 -9.99 3.24
N TYR A 579 -12.55 -10.41 2.05
CA TYR A 579 -12.40 -11.83 1.70
C TYR A 579 -11.20 -12.47 2.41
N ASN A 580 -10.08 -11.76 2.44
CA ASN A 580 -8.83 -12.24 3.03
C ASN A 580 -8.71 -11.95 4.53
N PHE A 581 -9.67 -11.22 5.14
CA PHE A 581 -9.62 -10.88 6.57
C PHE A 581 -9.62 -12.12 7.48
N ARG A 582 -10.53 -13.08 7.24
CA ARG A 582 -10.66 -14.35 7.99
C ARG A 582 -11.20 -15.47 7.09
N PRO A 583 -10.39 -16.03 6.17
CA PRO A 583 -10.82 -17.06 5.23
C PRO A 583 -11.18 -18.39 5.91
N ASP A 584 -10.83 -18.56 7.18
CA ASP A 584 -11.21 -19.71 8.02
C ASP A 584 -12.64 -19.62 8.58
N VAL A 585 -13.27 -18.44 8.55
CA VAL A 585 -14.61 -18.20 9.13
C VAL A 585 -15.59 -17.55 8.15
N VAL A 586 -15.16 -16.59 7.33
CA VAL A 586 -16.01 -15.87 6.39
C VAL A 586 -16.38 -16.82 5.25
N THR A 587 -17.63 -17.29 5.24
CA THR A 587 -18.10 -18.30 4.27
C THR A 587 -18.42 -17.71 2.90
N LYS A 588 -18.81 -16.43 2.88
CA LYS A 588 -19.23 -15.69 1.69
C LYS A 588 -19.12 -14.19 1.97
N ILE A 589 -18.90 -13.37 0.95
CA ILE A 589 -19.27 -11.96 0.96
C ILE A 589 -20.56 -11.86 0.14
N ASP A 590 -21.61 -11.27 0.70
CA ASP A 590 -22.85 -11.07 -0.06
C ASP A 590 -22.80 -9.78 -0.87
N THR A 591 -22.66 -8.66 -0.16
CA THR A 591 -22.72 -7.31 -0.74
C THR A 591 -21.57 -6.44 -0.25
N VAL A 592 -21.00 -5.65 -1.17
CA VAL A 592 -19.99 -4.61 -0.87
C VAL A 592 -20.44 -3.32 -1.54
N ARG A 593 -20.63 -2.28 -0.74
CA ARG A 593 -20.98 -0.94 -1.21
C ARG A 593 -20.02 0.07 -0.62
N ALA A 594 -19.52 0.95 -1.46
CA ALA A 594 -18.89 2.19 -1.04
C ALA A 594 -19.52 3.34 -1.82
N PHE A 595 -19.94 4.37 -1.13
CA PHE A 595 -20.56 5.56 -1.72
C PHE A 595 -20.17 6.84 -0.98
N HIS A 596 -20.22 7.96 -1.69
CA HIS A 596 -19.77 9.24 -1.15
C HIS A 596 -20.69 9.77 -0.03
N SER A 597 -20.09 10.03 1.13
CA SER A 597 -20.64 10.86 2.21
C SER A 597 -19.89 12.20 2.21
N GLY A 598 -20.11 13.01 1.18
CA GLY A 598 -19.26 14.16 0.90
C GLY A 598 -17.91 13.71 0.31
N THR A 599 -16.79 14.12 0.92
CA THR A 599 -15.45 13.91 0.34
C THR A 599 -14.77 12.59 0.72
N LYS A 600 -15.41 11.79 1.58
CA LYS A 600 -15.00 10.43 1.96
C LYS A 600 -16.11 9.41 1.62
N PHE A 601 -15.78 8.13 1.69
CA PHE A 601 -16.72 7.02 1.52
C PHE A 601 -17.37 6.61 2.83
N LEU A 602 -18.66 6.34 2.78
CA LEU A 602 -19.33 5.43 3.70
C LEU A 602 -19.29 4.05 3.05
N VAL A 603 -18.86 3.04 3.81
CA VAL A 603 -18.68 1.67 3.32
C VAL A 603 -19.65 0.75 4.07
N GLU A 604 -20.34 -0.11 3.34
CA GLU A 604 -21.24 -1.15 3.85
C GLU A 604 -20.74 -2.49 3.28
N VAL A 605 -20.51 -3.48 4.15
CA VAL A 605 -20.01 -4.82 3.77
C VAL A 605 -20.79 -5.87 4.53
N ASP A 606 -21.39 -6.79 3.78
CA ASP A 606 -22.28 -7.79 4.33
C ASP A 606 -21.59 -9.15 4.20
N ILE A 607 -21.14 -9.70 5.34
CA ILE A 607 -20.34 -10.94 5.40
C ILE A 607 -21.12 -12.12 5.96
N GLY A 608 -20.88 -13.29 5.36
CA GLY A 608 -21.46 -14.55 5.75
C GLY A 608 -20.68 -15.28 6.82
N LEU A 609 -21.35 -15.60 7.93
CA LEU A 609 -20.80 -16.37 9.04
C LEU A 609 -21.61 -17.66 9.29
N PRO A 610 -21.00 -18.71 9.87
CA PRO A 610 -21.71 -19.95 10.19
C PRO A 610 -22.86 -19.73 11.19
N SER A 611 -24.05 -20.27 10.91
CA SER A 611 -25.24 -20.14 11.75
C SER A 611 -25.11 -20.74 13.16
N SER A 612 -24.09 -21.58 13.39
CA SER A 612 -23.74 -22.12 14.71
C SER A 612 -22.80 -21.22 15.53
N MET A 613 -22.37 -20.07 14.99
CA MET A 613 -21.43 -19.16 15.65
C MET A 613 -22.08 -18.40 16.82
N PRO A 614 -21.47 -18.37 18.02
CA PRO A 614 -21.91 -17.49 19.09
C PRO A 614 -21.84 -16.02 18.69
N LEU A 615 -22.90 -15.25 18.99
CA LEU A 615 -23.02 -13.82 18.63
C LEU A 615 -21.82 -12.98 19.06
N ALA A 616 -21.19 -13.28 20.21
CA ALA A 616 -20.00 -12.56 20.67
C ALA A 616 -18.81 -12.72 19.69
N ILE A 617 -18.58 -13.93 19.18
CA ILE A 617 -17.49 -14.22 18.23
C ILE A 617 -17.81 -13.57 16.87
N ALA A 618 -19.06 -13.67 16.42
CA ALA A 618 -19.50 -13.02 15.19
C ALA A 618 -19.32 -11.50 15.27
N HIS A 619 -19.77 -10.88 16.37
CA HIS A 619 -19.59 -9.45 16.65
C HIS A 619 -18.12 -9.04 16.62
N ASP A 620 -17.25 -9.79 17.31
CA ASP A 620 -15.83 -9.44 17.38
C ASP A 620 -15.13 -9.53 16.01
N ILE A 621 -15.53 -10.47 15.14
CA ILE A 621 -15.07 -10.54 13.75
C ILE A 621 -15.56 -9.32 12.95
N GLY A 622 -16.85 -8.99 13.05
CA GLY A 622 -17.44 -7.82 12.38
C GLY A 622 -16.82 -6.50 12.82
N GLU A 623 -16.61 -6.31 14.12
CA GLU A 623 -15.99 -5.10 14.68
C GLU A 623 -14.52 -4.97 14.23
N GLN A 624 -13.76 -6.07 14.21
CA GLN A 624 -12.38 -6.03 13.71
C GLN A 624 -12.34 -5.70 12.21
N LEU A 625 -13.19 -6.32 11.38
CA LEU A 625 -13.27 -5.98 9.96
C LEU A 625 -13.67 -4.51 9.74
N GLN A 626 -14.63 -4.00 10.52
CA GLN A 626 -15.01 -2.58 10.50
C GLN A 626 -13.81 -1.69 10.79
N ARG A 627 -13.03 -2.01 11.84
CA ARG A 627 -11.84 -1.25 12.23
C ARG A 627 -10.74 -1.30 11.15
N GLU A 628 -10.52 -2.44 10.48
CA GLU A 628 -9.55 -2.53 9.38
C GLU A 628 -9.98 -1.67 8.17
N ILE A 629 -11.26 -1.72 7.77
CA ILE A 629 -11.78 -0.88 6.68
C ILE A 629 -11.69 0.62 7.05
N GLU A 630 -11.96 0.98 8.30
CA GLU A 630 -11.85 2.37 8.80
C GLU A 630 -10.42 2.91 8.89
N LYS A 631 -9.37 2.06 8.79
CA LYS A 631 -7.98 2.53 8.66
C LYS A 631 -7.68 3.16 7.30
N LEU A 632 -8.47 2.86 6.27
CA LEU A 632 -8.26 3.38 4.91
C LEU A 632 -8.52 4.89 4.87
N ASP A 633 -7.54 5.67 4.40
CA ASP A 633 -7.56 7.15 4.34
C ASP A 633 -8.87 7.74 3.78
N ASN A 634 -9.49 7.07 2.82
CA ASN A 634 -10.68 7.55 2.11
C ASN A 634 -12.02 7.18 2.77
N VAL A 635 -12.01 6.36 3.84
CA VAL A 635 -13.22 5.95 4.57
C VAL A 635 -13.57 6.96 5.66
N GLU A 636 -14.84 7.33 5.78
CA GLU A 636 -15.40 8.11 6.91
C GLU A 636 -15.88 7.19 8.02
N ARG A 637 -16.52 6.08 7.62
CA ARG A 637 -17.05 5.04 8.51
C ARG A 637 -17.33 3.77 7.70
N ALA A 638 -17.14 2.61 8.32
CA ALA A 638 -17.62 1.34 7.80
C ALA A 638 -18.81 0.83 8.62
N PHE A 639 -19.66 0.05 7.97
CA PHE A 639 -20.69 -0.76 8.58
C PHE A 639 -20.48 -2.19 8.07
N VAL A 640 -20.41 -3.14 9.00
CA VAL A 640 -20.28 -4.55 8.65
C VAL A 640 -21.54 -5.26 9.13
N HIS A 641 -22.35 -5.77 8.20
CA HIS A 641 -23.48 -6.63 8.50
C HIS A 641 -23.02 -8.09 8.56
N LEU A 642 -23.69 -8.89 9.38
CA LEU A 642 -23.30 -10.25 9.73
C LEU A 642 -24.46 -11.21 9.49
N ASP A 643 -24.42 -11.91 8.37
CA ASP A 643 -25.51 -12.75 7.91
C ASP A 643 -25.18 -14.24 7.99
N PHE A 644 -26.22 -15.05 8.16
CA PHE A 644 -26.14 -16.52 8.20
C PHE A 644 -26.96 -17.18 7.08
N GLU A 645 -27.72 -16.39 6.31
CA GLU A 645 -28.56 -16.79 5.19
C GLU A 645 -28.23 -15.90 3.98
N PHE A 646 -28.27 -16.46 2.77
CA PHE A 646 -27.82 -15.79 1.53
C PHE A 646 -28.79 -16.00 0.36
N THR A 647 -30.07 -16.18 0.67
CA THR A 647 -31.14 -16.52 -0.29
C THR A 647 -31.87 -15.29 -0.83
N HIS A 648 -31.70 -14.14 -0.18
CA HIS A 648 -32.16 -12.82 -0.64
C HIS A 648 -31.20 -12.22 -1.67
N GLY A 649 -31.71 -11.38 -2.59
CA GLY A 649 -30.87 -10.57 -3.46
C GLY A 649 -30.45 -9.25 -2.80
N PRO A 650 -29.36 -8.60 -3.25
CA PRO A 650 -28.91 -7.31 -2.72
C PRO A 650 -29.96 -6.18 -2.81
N THR A 651 -30.98 -6.34 -3.66
CA THR A 651 -32.11 -5.42 -3.83
C THR A 651 -33.23 -5.62 -2.81
N ASP A 652 -33.24 -6.73 -2.08
CA ASP A 652 -34.39 -7.18 -1.30
C ASP A 652 -34.28 -6.71 0.16
N GLU A 653 -33.05 -6.60 0.68
CA GLU A 653 -32.75 -6.14 2.04
C GLU A 653 -32.92 -4.62 2.22
N HIS A 654 -32.53 -3.85 1.20
CA HIS A 654 -32.51 -2.40 1.25
C HIS A 654 -33.44 -1.79 0.22
N LYS A 655 -34.37 -0.96 0.68
CA LYS A 655 -35.23 -0.14 -0.19
C LYS A 655 -34.41 0.93 -0.91
N THR A 656 -33.83 0.58 -2.05
CA THR A 656 -33.33 1.55 -3.03
C THR A 656 -34.54 2.29 -3.62
N GLY A 657 -34.63 3.59 -3.36
CA GLY A 657 -35.78 4.43 -3.72
C GLY A 657 -35.82 4.88 -5.17
#